data_AF-A0A2V5U120-F1
#
_entry.id   AF-A0A2V5U120-F1
#
_cell.length_a   1.000
_cell.length_b   1.000
_cell.length_c   1.000
_cell.angle_alpha   90.00
_cell.angle_beta   90.00
_cell.angle_gamma   90.00
#
_symmetry.space_group_name_H-M   'P 1'
#
loop_
_entity.id
_entity.type
_entity.pdbx_description
1 polymer ?
#
loop_
_entity_poly.entity_id
_entity_poly.type
_entity_poly.pdbx_seq_one_letter_code
_entity_poly.pdbx_strand_id
1 'polypeptide(L)'
;MKAFVFSAETRKRLFGISSRNILTSLLLLMFCWQQMARGQTDDFNDGNDGGWMHLDLSAPPANFPPATNSYPDDDFGGKAYRIFTPAPPDPGFGPARAFSYRTEVYSNFFYVAVDVVTWDNSLNQAFGFLIRASNIGLGRTDGYVLNYDPNQQPGGRGQFQINRVDREAPSDPLSGPATANITLDPTHRYRFVLTGAGSTLTGHIYDFLDLTTPLVTILADDDTYPSGVLGLFNFSRVDTNQYANPITGKADVTFDNYYASTAAPTPLGLQGTPHPVPDMPQVANRTPEARANFYPYTNGISLTATTLTTNAINTGAIKLFLNGADVSSGLAMSGSASNVDVTFNGLAANVVYDARIVLSDFSGRTTTNEFTFDTFDESYFDSPAVKVIEAEDYNYNSGQFQDEPPPSGVNGSGQQVNGFGVGYFDLIGTTNVDYLDYSTSPGSGVTPEYRTVDFVGTQAGSAEIDNAGALNDTIRGKYAANSYDLPEYEVRGTEGGEWLNYTRVFSNANYRVYLREACRAPQAVYLDQVTSDPAQANQTTTRLGVFNVPSTAMLINYRYVPLTDPKGNPTSLNLSGTNTLRLTLGGPQTNATQYTMVLNYLVFVPVIVPQIVLESSSDVAGTFTDSTATIDTASKT
;
A
#
# COMPACT_ATOMS: atom_id res chain seq x y z
N MET A 1 54.39 43.06 -59.13
CA MET A 1 55.70 43.73 -58.97
C MET A 1 55.45 45.11 -58.35
N LYS A 2 56.29 45.54 -57.39
CA LYS A 2 56.14 46.67 -56.43
C LYS A 2 55.55 46.22 -55.09
N ALA A 3 56.33 45.68 -54.15
CA ALA A 3 57.48 46.22 -53.40
C ALA A 3 57.07 47.27 -52.35
N PHE A 4 57.23 46.87 -51.08
CA PHE A 4 57.19 47.68 -49.87
C PHE A 4 58.33 48.71 -49.84
N VAL A 5 58.13 49.87 -49.21
CA VAL A 5 59.19 50.63 -48.53
C VAL A 5 58.65 51.20 -47.20
N PHE A 6 59.45 50.97 -46.15
CA PHE A 6 59.27 51.30 -44.74
C PHE A 6 59.56 52.77 -44.40
N SER A 7 58.99 53.26 -43.29
CA SER A 7 59.67 54.22 -42.41
C SER A 7 59.62 53.67 -40.98
N ALA A 8 60.77 53.70 -40.31
CA ALA A 8 61.01 53.16 -38.98
C ALA A 8 61.32 54.30 -38.00
N GLU A 9 60.62 54.34 -36.87
CA GLU A 9 61.14 54.95 -35.65
C GLU A 9 60.79 54.09 -34.42
N THR A 10 61.80 53.35 -33.99
CA THR A 10 62.21 53.05 -32.61
C THR A 10 61.30 53.50 -31.45
N ARG A 11 60.83 52.54 -30.64
CA ARG A 11 61.41 52.20 -29.31
C ARG A 11 60.58 51.12 -28.60
N LYS A 12 61.28 50.06 -28.17
CA LYS A 12 60.82 49.11 -27.15
C LYS A 12 60.52 49.84 -25.84
N ARG A 13 59.33 49.64 -25.27
CA ARG A 13 59.13 49.52 -23.81
C ARG A 13 58.09 48.44 -23.55
N LEU A 14 58.49 47.49 -22.69
CA LEU A 14 57.64 46.43 -22.15
C LEU A 14 56.43 47.06 -21.44
N PHE A 15 55.22 46.65 -21.83
CA PHE A 15 54.06 46.79 -20.94
C PHE A 15 53.90 45.49 -20.16
N GLY A 16 54.18 45.59 -18.86
CA GLY A 16 53.87 44.54 -17.89
C GLY A 16 52.36 44.32 -17.85
N ILE A 17 51.95 43.08 -18.10
CA ILE A 17 50.60 42.64 -17.84
C ILE A 17 50.46 42.56 -16.32
N SER A 18 49.58 43.40 -15.78
CA SER A 18 49.18 43.39 -14.38
C SER A 18 48.60 42.02 -14.02
N SER A 19 49.18 41.38 -12.99
CA SER A 19 48.75 40.11 -12.39
C SER A 19 47.32 40.13 -11.84
N ARG A 20 46.64 41.29 -11.81
CA ARG A 20 45.23 41.43 -11.41
C ARG A 20 44.21 41.05 -12.48
N ASN A 21 44.57 41.05 -13.77
CA ASN A 21 43.63 40.76 -14.87
C ASN A 21 43.68 39.30 -15.35
N ILE A 22 44.72 38.56 -14.96
CA ILE A 22 44.80 37.10 -15.18
C ILE A 22 44.03 36.38 -14.07
N LEU A 23 44.05 36.88 -12.83
CA LEU A 23 43.27 36.27 -11.73
C LEU A 23 41.75 36.43 -11.89
N THR A 24 41.25 37.53 -12.46
CA THR A 24 39.81 37.72 -12.69
C THR A 24 39.28 36.86 -13.84
N SER A 25 40.09 36.59 -14.86
CA SER A 25 39.72 35.69 -15.96
C SER A 25 39.86 34.20 -15.56
N LEU A 26 40.76 33.86 -14.63
CA LEU A 26 40.85 32.51 -14.05
C LEU A 26 39.80 32.24 -12.95
N LEU A 27 39.36 33.26 -12.20
CA LEU A 27 38.28 33.11 -11.21
C LEU A 27 36.89 32.98 -11.87
N LEU A 28 36.65 33.61 -13.02
CA LEU A 28 35.40 33.45 -13.78
C LEU A 28 35.31 32.13 -14.58
N LEU A 29 36.42 31.40 -14.71
CA LEU A 29 36.45 30.03 -15.27
C LEU A 29 36.41 28.93 -14.20
N MET A 30 36.59 29.28 -12.92
CA MET A 30 36.45 28.35 -11.78
C MET A 30 35.11 28.46 -11.03
N PHE A 31 34.29 29.47 -11.34
CA PHE A 31 32.89 29.55 -10.90
C PHE A 31 31.97 29.40 -12.12
N CYS A 32 31.55 28.15 -12.38
CA CYS A 32 30.42 27.69 -13.22
C CYS A 32 30.77 26.43 -14.04
N TRP A 33 31.25 25.39 -13.36
CA TRP A 33 31.02 24.01 -13.76
C TRP A 33 30.34 23.25 -12.63
N GLN A 34 29.38 23.88 -11.95
CA GLN A 34 28.27 23.08 -11.46
C GLN A 34 27.44 22.77 -12.70
N GLN A 35 27.45 21.50 -13.12
CA GLN A 35 26.47 21.05 -14.11
C GLN A 35 25.10 21.28 -13.47
N MET A 36 24.46 22.40 -13.84
CA MET A 36 23.06 22.61 -13.51
C MET A 36 22.31 21.42 -14.10
N ALA A 37 21.56 20.71 -13.25
CA ALA A 37 20.95 19.45 -13.62
C ALA A 37 20.07 19.60 -14.87
N ARG A 38 20.37 18.81 -15.90
CA ARG A 38 19.39 18.38 -16.90
C ARG A 38 18.77 17.07 -16.41
N GLY A 39 17.57 16.75 -16.88
CA GLY A 39 16.94 15.47 -16.58
C GLY A 39 17.90 14.29 -16.82
N GLN A 40 18.08 13.46 -15.81
CA GLN A 40 18.86 12.23 -15.83
C GLN A 40 17.90 11.06 -15.90
N THR A 41 18.25 10.07 -16.70
CA THR A 41 17.51 8.81 -16.75
C THR A 41 18.51 7.69 -16.98
N ASP A 42 18.21 6.55 -16.39
CA ASP A 42 18.90 5.31 -16.64
C ASP A 42 17.89 4.18 -16.51
N ASP A 43 17.64 3.48 -17.60
CA ASP A 43 16.79 2.29 -17.62
C ASP A 43 17.58 1.01 -17.38
N PHE A 44 18.91 1.12 -17.25
CA PHE A 44 19.86 0.02 -17.01
C PHE A 44 19.83 -1.12 -18.04
N ASN A 45 19.04 -0.99 -19.11
CA ASN A 45 18.78 -2.03 -20.10
C ASN A 45 20.03 -2.38 -20.94
N ASP A 46 21.00 -1.46 -20.98
CA ASP A 46 22.29 -1.68 -21.62
C ASP A 46 23.27 -2.49 -20.75
N GLY A 47 22.85 -2.88 -19.54
CA GLY A 47 23.60 -3.72 -18.61
C GLY A 47 24.80 -3.01 -18.00
N ASN A 48 24.77 -1.68 -17.85
CA ASN A 48 25.77 -0.92 -17.11
C ASN A 48 25.15 0.28 -16.35
N ASP A 49 25.97 0.93 -15.52
CA ASP A 49 25.65 2.12 -14.72
C ASP A 49 26.56 3.28 -15.17
N GLY A 50 26.71 3.45 -16.48
CA GLY A 50 27.55 4.48 -17.09
C GLY A 50 27.22 5.89 -16.59
N GLY A 51 28.21 6.55 -15.98
CA GLY A 51 28.07 7.91 -15.44
C GLY A 51 27.55 7.97 -14.00
N TRP A 52 27.35 6.81 -13.35
CA TRP A 52 27.15 6.74 -11.91
C TRP A 52 28.49 6.72 -11.17
N MET A 53 28.46 7.28 -9.97
CA MET A 53 29.54 7.21 -8.99
C MET A 53 29.10 6.29 -7.84
N HIS A 54 30.06 5.65 -7.18
CA HIS A 54 29.76 4.72 -6.09
C HIS A 54 30.47 5.10 -4.79
N LEU A 55 29.78 4.86 -3.67
CA LEU A 55 30.39 4.77 -2.34
C LEU A 55 30.01 3.42 -1.75
N ASP A 56 30.99 2.68 -1.26
CA ASP A 56 30.78 1.45 -0.49
C ASP A 56 31.94 1.27 0.51
N LEU A 57 32.00 0.12 1.17
CA LEU A 57 33.05 -0.20 2.13
C LEU A 57 34.44 -0.46 1.50
N SER A 58 34.57 -0.44 0.17
CA SER A 58 35.88 -0.43 -0.49
C SER A 58 36.53 0.96 -0.46
N ALA A 59 35.75 2.02 -0.24
CA ALA A 59 36.28 3.38 -0.14
C ALA A 59 37.18 3.56 1.10
N PRO A 60 38.22 4.42 1.03
CA PRO A 60 39.03 4.74 2.20
C PRO A 60 38.16 5.32 3.35
N PRO A 61 38.43 4.95 4.62
CA PRO A 61 39.58 4.17 5.10
C PRO A 61 39.36 2.65 5.16
N ALA A 62 38.22 2.14 4.68
CA ALA A 62 37.78 0.77 4.90
C ALA A 62 38.53 -0.25 4.01
N ASN A 63 38.57 -0.07 2.68
CA ASN A 63 39.28 -0.96 1.73
C ASN A 63 38.85 -2.45 1.78
N PHE A 64 37.55 -2.72 1.94
CA PHE A 64 36.96 -4.08 2.03
C PHE A 64 36.29 -4.55 0.75
N PRO A 65 35.76 -5.79 0.70
CA PRO A 65 35.03 -6.27 -0.48
C PRO A 65 33.97 -5.25 -0.91
N PRO A 66 33.98 -4.86 -2.20
CA PRO A 66 33.07 -3.85 -2.70
C PRO A 66 31.64 -4.36 -2.73
N ALA A 67 30.69 -3.43 -2.78
CA ALA A 67 29.37 -3.77 -3.25
C ALA A 67 29.45 -4.29 -4.69
N THR A 68 28.55 -5.18 -5.05
CA THR A 68 28.46 -5.71 -6.42
C THR A 68 27.23 -5.11 -7.09
N ASN A 69 27.48 -4.33 -8.12
CA ASN A 69 26.45 -3.89 -9.06
C ASN A 69 26.33 -4.94 -10.16
N SER A 70 25.12 -5.43 -10.39
CA SER A 70 24.85 -6.46 -11.40
C SER A 70 23.55 -6.17 -12.13
N TYR A 71 23.39 -6.79 -13.29
CA TYR A 71 22.31 -6.49 -14.22
C TYR A 71 21.47 -7.74 -14.51
N PRO A 72 20.59 -8.16 -13.57
CA PRO A 72 19.65 -9.26 -13.82
C PRO A 72 18.63 -8.87 -14.89
N ASP A 73 17.93 -9.86 -15.45
CA ASP A 73 16.78 -9.61 -16.34
C ASP A 73 15.67 -8.89 -15.57
N ASP A 74 14.95 -7.99 -16.24
CA ASP A 74 13.88 -7.15 -15.67
C ASP A 74 12.46 -7.75 -15.84
N ASP A 75 12.38 -8.95 -16.42
CA ASP A 75 11.17 -9.66 -16.87
C ASP A 75 10.40 -9.03 -18.07
N PHE A 76 10.92 -7.94 -18.65
CA PHE A 76 10.37 -7.27 -19.84
C PHE A 76 11.29 -7.31 -21.06
N GLY A 77 12.37 -8.10 -20.99
CA GLY A 77 13.34 -8.29 -22.07
C GLY A 77 14.51 -7.30 -22.03
N GLY A 78 14.62 -6.55 -20.94
CA GLY A 78 15.69 -5.63 -20.59
C GLY A 78 16.54 -6.12 -19.43
N LYS A 79 17.13 -5.18 -18.69
CA LYS A 79 17.98 -5.43 -17.52
C LYS A 79 17.60 -4.47 -16.40
N ALA A 80 17.75 -4.91 -15.17
CA ALA A 80 17.55 -4.10 -13.98
C ALA A 80 18.89 -3.85 -13.26
N TYR A 81 18.93 -2.92 -12.30
CA TYR A 81 20.12 -2.56 -11.53
C TYR A 81 20.08 -3.12 -10.11
N ARG A 82 20.83 -4.19 -9.87
CA ARG A 82 20.94 -4.82 -8.54
C ARG A 82 22.16 -4.31 -7.79
N ILE A 83 21.93 -3.76 -6.61
CA ILE A 83 22.97 -3.42 -5.63
C ILE A 83 22.99 -4.54 -4.58
N PHE A 84 24.04 -5.36 -4.61
CA PHE A 84 24.30 -6.34 -3.55
C PHE A 84 25.45 -5.87 -2.67
N THR A 85 25.19 -5.72 -1.37
CA THR A 85 26.19 -5.25 -0.42
C THR A 85 26.48 -6.34 0.61
N PRO A 86 27.67 -6.98 0.56
CA PRO A 86 28.00 -8.06 1.47
C PRO A 86 28.24 -7.55 2.90
N ALA A 87 28.09 -8.46 3.86
CA ALA A 87 28.49 -8.19 5.24
C ALA A 87 30.00 -7.85 5.32
N PRO A 88 30.40 -6.81 6.08
CA PRO A 88 31.81 -6.54 6.34
C PRO A 88 32.47 -7.71 7.08
N PRO A 89 33.80 -7.89 6.95
CA PRO A 89 34.51 -8.94 7.66
C PRO A 89 34.67 -8.67 9.17
N ASP A 90 34.49 -7.43 9.61
CA ASP A 90 34.61 -7.01 11.01
C ASP A 90 33.50 -5.98 11.34
N PRO A 91 32.80 -6.11 12.48
CA PRO A 91 31.77 -5.16 12.90
C PRO A 91 32.24 -3.71 13.08
N GLY A 92 33.54 -3.47 13.30
CA GLY A 92 34.11 -2.14 13.51
C GLY A 92 33.96 -1.17 12.33
N PHE A 93 33.60 -1.67 11.14
CA PHE A 93 33.36 -0.87 9.94
C PHE A 93 31.92 -0.36 9.80
N GLY A 94 31.07 -0.71 10.76
CA GLY A 94 29.65 -0.40 10.74
C GLY A 94 28.87 -1.35 9.82
N PRO A 95 27.62 -1.01 9.47
CA PRO A 95 26.79 -1.86 8.63
C PRO A 95 27.29 -1.90 7.18
N ALA A 96 26.95 -2.99 6.50
CA ALA A 96 26.99 -3.08 5.04
C ALA A 96 26.13 -1.95 4.45
N ARG A 97 26.72 -1.09 3.60
CA ARG A 97 26.02 0.00 2.91
C ARG A 97 26.68 0.33 1.58
N ALA A 98 25.87 0.72 0.60
CA ALA A 98 26.35 1.16 -0.70
C ALA A 98 25.45 2.25 -1.28
N PHE A 99 26.07 3.23 -1.94
CA PHE A 99 25.42 4.34 -2.63
C PHE A 99 25.84 4.33 -4.09
N SER A 100 24.88 4.58 -4.98
CA SER A 100 25.13 4.89 -6.38
C SER A 100 24.47 6.23 -6.69
N TYR A 101 25.22 7.20 -7.18
CA TYR A 101 24.70 8.56 -7.37
C TYR A 101 25.20 9.21 -8.66
N ARG A 102 24.39 10.15 -9.16
CA ARG A 102 24.74 11.01 -10.30
C ARG A 102 25.39 12.29 -9.79
N THR A 103 26.24 12.95 -10.58
CA THR A 103 27.03 14.11 -10.10
C THR A 103 26.30 15.45 -10.21
N GLU A 104 25.16 15.45 -10.88
CA GLU A 104 24.27 16.59 -11.02
C GLU A 104 23.71 17.03 -9.67
N VAL A 105 23.72 18.35 -9.44
CA VAL A 105 23.26 18.95 -8.19
C VAL A 105 21.85 19.50 -8.37
N TYR A 106 20.97 19.08 -7.47
CA TYR A 106 19.57 19.49 -7.37
C TYR A 106 19.39 20.37 -6.13
N SER A 107 18.56 21.40 -6.22
CA SER A 107 18.32 22.35 -5.12
C SER A 107 16.83 22.57 -4.89
N ASN A 108 16.28 23.66 -5.44
CA ASN A 108 14.93 24.14 -5.15
C ASN A 108 13.82 23.13 -5.51
N PHE A 109 13.60 22.89 -6.80
CA PHE A 109 12.66 21.87 -7.27
C PHE A 109 13.42 20.69 -7.87
N PHE A 110 13.02 19.48 -7.49
CA PHE A 110 13.41 18.27 -8.19
C PHE A 110 12.33 17.19 -8.09
N TYR A 111 12.32 16.30 -9.07
CA TYR A 111 11.52 15.09 -9.10
C TYR A 111 12.48 13.92 -9.31
N VAL A 112 12.38 12.87 -8.52
CA VAL A 112 13.11 11.61 -8.72
C VAL A 112 12.17 10.42 -8.59
N ALA A 113 12.35 9.43 -9.44
CA ALA A 113 11.58 8.20 -9.45
C ALA A 113 12.47 7.01 -9.81
N VAL A 114 12.12 5.85 -9.28
CA VAL A 114 12.76 4.56 -9.58
C VAL A 114 11.75 3.45 -9.32
N ASP A 115 11.89 2.36 -10.05
CA ASP A 115 11.15 1.14 -9.78
C ASP A 115 11.95 0.27 -8.82
N VAL A 116 11.29 -0.27 -7.81
CA VAL A 116 11.81 -1.32 -6.94
C VAL A 116 11.26 -2.64 -7.44
N VAL A 117 12.16 -3.52 -7.89
CA VAL A 117 11.82 -4.75 -8.60
C VAL A 117 11.85 -5.97 -7.69
N THR A 118 12.94 -6.16 -6.95
CA THR A 118 13.07 -7.28 -6.01
C THR A 118 13.88 -6.86 -4.79
N TRP A 119 13.56 -7.47 -3.66
CA TRP A 119 14.32 -7.40 -2.41
C TRP A 119 14.02 -8.65 -1.57
N ASP A 120 14.78 -8.82 -0.50
CA ASP A 120 14.63 -9.96 0.42
C ASP A 120 13.98 -9.52 1.73
N ASN A 121 12.73 -9.94 1.96
CA ASN A 121 11.98 -9.72 3.20
C ASN A 121 12.55 -10.48 4.41
N SER A 122 13.52 -11.38 4.25
CA SER A 122 14.22 -12.01 5.37
C SER A 122 15.37 -11.15 5.91
N LEU A 123 15.79 -10.11 5.18
CA LEU A 123 16.86 -9.22 5.60
C LEU A 123 16.31 -8.01 6.36
N ASN A 124 16.97 -7.69 7.47
CA ASN A 124 16.78 -6.38 8.09
C ASN A 124 17.65 -5.37 7.33
N GLN A 125 17.04 -4.72 6.35
CA GLN A 125 17.69 -3.80 5.42
C GLN A 125 16.81 -2.58 5.16
N ALA A 126 17.40 -1.62 4.46
CA ALA A 126 16.73 -0.41 3.99
C ALA A 126 17.29 -0.01 2.64
N PHE A 127 16.45 0.54 1.77
CA PHE A 127 16.84 0.96 0.44
C PHE A 127 15.90 2.04 -0.11
N GLY A 128 16.38 2.81 -1.08
CA GLY A 128 15.61 3.87 -1.71
C GLY A 128 16.50 4.96 -2.28
N PHE A 129 16.14 6.23 -2.04
CA PHE A 129 16.86 7.39 -2.57
C PHE A 129 17.86 7.97 -1.59
N LEU A 130 19.06 8.28 -2.10
CA LEU A 130 19.96 9.26 -1.54
C LEU A 130 19.56 10.65 -2.08
N ILE A 131 19.31 11.61 -1.19
CA ILE A 131 18.66 12.89 -1.53
C ILE A 131 19.52 14.06 -1.09
N ARG A 132 19.75 15.01 -2.00
CA ARG A 132 20.54 16.23 -1.79
C ARG A 132 21.87 15.94 -1.06
N ALA A 133 22.49 14.81 -1.39
CA ALA A 133 23.68 14.38 -0.70
C ALA A 133 24.89 15.23 -1.05
N SER A 134 25.76 15.43 -0.07
CA SER A 134 27.01 16.15 -0.18
C SER A 134 28.05 15.52 0.75
N ASN A 135 29.31 15.94 0.64
CA ASN A 135 30.42 15.39 1.43
C ASN A 135 30.50 13.85 1.41
N ILE A 136 30.10 13.24 0.29
CA ILE A 136 29.91 11.78 0.17
C ILE A 136 31.23 11.06 0.49
N GLY A 137 31.18 10.23 1.54
CA GLY A 137 32.31 9.49 2.06
C GLY A 137 31.95 8.80 3.38
N LEU A 138 32.70 7.75 3.72
CA LEU A 138 32.49 6.99 4.95
C LEU A 138 32.64 7.91 6.18
N GLY A 139 31.61 7.95 7.03
CA GLY A 139 31.48 8.80 8.21
C GLY A 139 31.38 10.30 7.91
N ARG A 140 31.02 10.69 6.68
CA ARG A 140 31.02 12.08 6.23
C ARG A 140 29.83 12.48 5.36
N THR A 141 29.14 11.53 4.74
CA THR A 141 28.00 11.81 3.87
C THR A 141 26.90 12.57 4.62
N ASP A 142 26.51 13.71 4.07
CA ASP A 142 25.47 14.59 4.59
C ASP A 142 24.32 14.67 3.57
N GLY A 143 23.07 14.75 4.01
CA GLY A 143 21.90 14.87 3.13
C GLY A 143 20.61 14.34 3.75
N TYR A 144 19.74 13.79 2.91
CA TYR A 144 18.58 13.01 3.34
C TYR A 144 18.54 11.66 2.65
N VAL A 145 17.74 10.75 3.19
CA VAL A 145 17.34 9.53 2.52
C VAL A 145 15.82 9.40 2.54
N LEU A 146 15.26 8.81 1.49
CA LEU A 146 13.92 8.26 1.50
C LEU A 146 14.08 6.75 1.34
N ASN A 147 13.60 5.99 2.33
CA ASN A 147 13.80 4.55 2.37
C ASN A 147 12.52 3.79 2.63
N TYR A 148 12.48 2.59 2.07
CA TYR A 148 11.64 1.51 2.54
C TYR A 148 12.48 0.50 3.32
N ASP A 149 11.91 0.12 4.45
CA ASP A 149 12.47 -0.82 5.40
C ASP A 149 11.53 -2.03 5.49
N PRO A 150 11.87 -3.20 4.93
CA PRO A 150 10.95 -4.33 4.95
C PRO A 150 10.72 -4.92 6.35
N ASN A 151 11.65 -4.70 7.28
CA ASN A 151 11.62 -5.27 8.63
C ASN A 151 11.89 -4.20 9.71
N GLN A 152 11.10 -3.13 9.71
CA GLN A 152 11.15 -2.12 10.78
C GLN A 152 10.82 -2.74 12.14
N GLN A 153 9.87 -3.68 12.17
CA GLN A 153 9.49 -4.43 13.35
C GLN A 153 9.38 -5.93 13.03
N PRO A 154 9.41 -6.80 14.04
CA PRO A 154 9.28 -8.24 13.84
C PRO A 154 8.01 -8.61 13.05
N GLY A 155 8.10 -9.65 12.22
CA GLY A 155 6.96 -10.16 11.45
C GLY A 155 6.83 -9.62 10.02
N GLY A 156 7.88 -9.00 9.47
CA GLY A 156 7.83 -8.40 8.13
C GLY A 156 7.07 -7.07 8.11
N ARG A 157 6.96 -6.39 9.25
CA ARG A 157 6.29 -5.11 9.36
C ARG A 157 7.23 -4.01 8.88
N GLY A 158 6.93 -3.49 7.70
CA GLY A 158 7.77 -2.49 7.06
C GLY A 158 7.45 -1.04 7.42
N GLN A 159 8.35 -0.13 7.04
CA GLN A 159 8.15 1.32 7.19
C GLN A 159 8.74 2.08 6.00
N PHE A 160 8.06 3.13 5.59
CA PHE A 160 8.51 4.10 4.59
C PHE A 160 8.84 5.42 5.28
N GLN A 161 10.01 5.98 5.03
CA GLN A 161 10.55 7.07 5.84
C GLN A 161 11.31 8.08 4.99
N ILE A 162 11.33 9.33 5.44
CA ILE A 162 12.34 10.33 5.06
C ILE A 162 13.18 10.63 6.31
N ASN A 163 14.49 10.56 6.19
CA ASN A 163 15.43 10.77 7.30
C ASN A 163 16.51 11.79 6.92
N ARG A 164 16.89 12.68 7.85
CA ARG A 164 18.13 13.47 7.73
C ARG A 164 19.33 12.61 8.09
N VAL A 165 20.38 12.73 7.29
CA VAL A 165 21.66 12.05 7.50
C VAL A 165 22.75 13.09 7.69
N ASP A 166 23.38 13.08 8.86
CA ASP A 166 24.51 13.93 9.20
C ASP A 166 25.74 13.03 9.41
N ARG A 167 26.75 13.14 8.55
CA ARG A 167 27.97 12.31 8.61
C ARG A 167 27.71 10.79 8.65
N GLU A 168 26.81 10.30 7.79
CA GLU A 168 26.28 8.92 7.75
C GLU A 168 25.51 8.46 8.99
N ALA A 169 25.20 9.36 9.93
CA ALA A 169 24.35 9.04 11.07
C ALA A 169 22.94 9.61 10.87
N PRO A 170 21.88 8.86 11.22
CA PRO A 170 20.54 9.42 11.28
C PRO A 170 20.47 10.51 12.35
N SER A 171 19.70 11.56 12.09
CA SER A 171 19.54 12.72 12.98
C SER A 171 18.07 12.88 13.41
N ASP A 172 17.84 13.38 14.63
CA ASP A 172 16.52 13.54 15.29
C ASP A 172 15.51 14.35 14.45
N PRO A 173 14.18 14.09 14.63
CA PRO A 173 13.26 13.85 13.53
C PRO A 173 12.96 15.08 12.68
N LEU A 174 12.69 14.82 11.40
CA LEU A 174 12.13 15.80 10.48
C LEU A 174 10.75 16.24 10.95
N SER A 175 10.40 17.50 10.69
CA SER A 175 9.04 17.97 10.95
C SER A 175 8.07 17.44 9.90
N GLY A 176 6.85 17.06 10.31
CA GLY A 176 5.80 16.55 9.43
C GLY A 176 5.56 15.02 9.53
N PRO A 177 4.68 14.48 8.69
CA PRO A 177 4.40 13.05 8.59
C PRO A 177 5.48 12.33 7.77
N ALA A 178 6.70 12.32 8.28
CA ALA A 178 7.89 11.84 7.56
C ALA A 178 8.02 10.31 7.51
N THR A 179 7.12 9.59 8.17
CA THR A 179 7.19 8.14 8.38
C THR A 179 5.81 7.50 8.29
N ALA A 180 5.73 6.33 7.66
CA ALA A 180 4.50 5.57 7.55
C ALA A 180 4.78 4.07 7.66
N ASN A 181 4.00 3.38 8.48
CA ASN A 181 4.02 1.92 8.51
C ASN A 181 3.34 1.38 7.25
N ILE A 182 4.05 0.55 6.50
CA ILE A 182 3.56 -0.02 5.26
C ILE A 182 4.30 -1.33 4.97
N THR A 183 3.57 -2.33 4.51
CA THR A 183 4.15 -3.63 4.14
C THR A 183 3.93 -3.87 2.65
N LEU A 184 5.01 -4.03 1.90
CA LEU A 184 4.99 -4.24 0.46
C LEU A 184 5.13 -5.73 0.14
N ASP A 185 4.47 -6.20 -0.91
CA ASP A 185 4.56 -7.57 -1.39
C ASP A 185 5.82 -7.73 -2.28
N PRO A 186 6.81 -8.56 -1.91
CA PRO A 186 8.04 -8.71 -2.70
C PRO A 186 7.82 -9.37 -4.07
N THR A 187 6.61 -9.86 -4.37
CA THR A 187 6.24 -10.37 -5.69
C THR A 187 5.71 -9.28 -6.62
N HIS A 188 5.44 -8.08 -6.10
CA HIS A 188 5.03 -6.91 -6.86
C HIS A 188 6.22 -6.00 -7.18
N ARG A 189 6.07 -5.20 -8.23
CA ARG A 189 6.97 -4.08 -8.56
C ARG A 189 6.34 -2.80 -8.03
N TYR A 190 7.14 -1.90 -7.48
CA TYR A 190 6.67 -0.63 -6.95
C TYR A 190 7.42 0.53 -7.59
N ARG A 191 6.73 1.67 -7.76
CA ARG A 191 7.37 2.91 -8.21
C ARG A 191 7.52 3.85 -7.03
N PHE A 192 8.75 4.11 -6.63
CA PHE A 192 9.05 5.10 -5.60
C PHE A 192 9.23 6.45 -6.28
N VAL A 193 8.60 7.48 -5.72
CA VAL A 193 8.67 8.84 -6.23
C VAL A 193 8.96 9.79 -5.08
N LEU A 194 9.84 10.75 -5.32
CA LEU A 194 10.11 11.85 -4.39
C LEU A 194 10.13 13.17 -5.16
N THR A 195 9.44 14.16 -4.62
CA THR A 195 9.54 15.56 -5.05
C THR A 195 10.15 16.39 -3.94
N GLY A 196 11.13 17.24 -4.27
CA GLY A 196 11.58 18.31 -3.39
C GLY A 196 11.12 19.66 -3.92
N ALA A 197 10.60 20.51 -3.04
CA ALA A 197 10.19 21.88 -3.33
C ALA A 197 10.60 22.79 -2.16
N GLY A 198 11.71 23.52 -2.30
CA GLY A 198 12.29 24.27 -1.19
C GLY A 198 12.76 23.35 -0.07
N SER A 199 12.27 23.53 1.15
CA SER A 199 12.54 22.66 2.30
C SER A 199 11.63 21.43 2.37
N THR A 200 10.54 21.43 1.61
CA THR A 200 9.58 20.32 1.61
C THR A 200 10.05 19.16 0.73
N LEU A 201 10.02 17.97 1.29
CA LEU A 201 10.25 16.68 0.63
C LEU A 201 8.96 15.87 0.71
N THR A 202 8.46 15.38 -0.43
CA THR A 202 7.23 14.58 -0.50
C THR A 202 7.53 13.25 -1.19
N GLY A 203 7.34 12.17 -0.45
CA GLY A 203 7.59 10.80 -0.88
C GLY A 203 6.30 10.04 -1.15
N HIS A 204 6.30 9.22 -2.20
CA HIS A 204 5.19 8.36 -2.57
C HIS A 204 5.67 6.96 -2.93
N ILE A 205 4.82 5.97 -2.64
CA ILE A 205 4.94 4.61 -3.21
C ILE A 205 3.69 4.35 -4.05
N TYR A 206 3.89 3.89 -5.28
CA TYR A 206 2.83 3.39 -6.15
C TYR A 206 3.04 1.90 -6.37
N ASP A 207 1.95 1.13 -6.39
CA ASP A 207 1.98 -0.21 -6.98
C ASP A 207 2.06 -0.06 -8.51
N PHE A 208 2.82 -0.89 -9.21
CA PHE A 208 2.84 -0.86 -10.68
C PHE A 208 1.47 -1.15 -11.31
N LEU A 209 0.63 -1.91 -10.60
CA LEU A 209 -0.74 -2.15 -10.99
C LEU A 209 -1.62 -0.93 -10.73
N ASP A 210 -1.13 0.12 -10.06
CA ASP A 210 -1.87 1.38 -9.92
C ASP A 210 -0.98 2.61 -9.78
N LEU A 211 -0.64 3.22 -10.92
CA LEU A 211 0.11 4.48 -10.97
C LEU A 211 -0.76 5.73 -10.86
N THR A 212 -2.09 5.63 -10.73
CA THR A 212 -2.96 6.82 -10.60
C THR A 212 -3.09 7.33 -9.18
N THR A 213 -2.82 6.47 -8.20
CA THR A 213 -3.03 6.74 -6.77
C THR A 213 -1.92 6.07 -5.96
N PRO A 214 -1.19 6.81 -5.11
CA PRO A 214 -0.16 6.21 -4.28
C PRO A 214 -0.76 5.32 -3.19
N LEU A 215 -0.06 4.24 -2.82
CA LEU A 215 -0.35 3.43 -1.64
C LEU A 215 -0.14 4.23 -0.35
N VAL A 216 0.86 5.11 -0.35
CA VAL A 216 1.20 5.99 0.77
C VAL A 216 1.85 7.27 0.28
N THR A 217 1.59 8.36 1.00
CA THR A 217 2.29 9.65 0.84
C THR A 217 2.85 10.07 2.19
N ILE A 218 4.13 10.42 2.23
CA ILE A 218 4.80 10.99 3.42
C ILE A 218 5.42 12.34 3.07
N LEU A 219 5.56 13.20 4.07
CA LEU A 219 6.09 14.54 3.91
C LEU A 219 7.06 14.88 5.04
N ALA A 220 8.18 15.51 4.67
CA ALA A 220 9.12 16.12 5.59
C ALA A 220 9.36 17.58 5.21
N ASP A 221 9.54 18.44 6.21
CA ASP A 221 9.98 19.82 6.03
C ASP A 221 11.26 20.07 6.82
N ASP A 222 12.37 20.28 6.11
CA ASP A 222 13.70 20.54 6.67
C ASP A 222 14.59 21.26 5.62
N ASP A 223 15.26 22.33 6.04
CA ASP A 223 16.08 23.19 5.17
C ASP A 223 17.61 23.01 5.38
N THR A 224 18.03 22.03 6.18
CA THR A 224 19.43 21.79 6.55
C THR A 224 20.32 21.55 5.32
N TYR A 225 19.85 20.73 4.38
CA TYR A 225 20.54 20.43 3.12
C TYR A 225 19.68 20.91 1.95
N PRO A 226 19.82 22.19 1.54
CA PRO A 226 18.99 22.76 0.48
C PRO A 226 19.38 22.31 -0.93
N SER A 227 20.54 21.66 -1.08
CA SER A 227 21.02 21.17 -2.36
C SER A 227 22.05 20.06 -2.23
N GLY A 228 22.10 19.17 -3.23
CA GLY A 228 23.13 18.15 -3.38
C GLY A 228 22.77 17.18 -4.50
N VAL A 229 23.44 16.05 -4.54
CA VAL A 229 23.19 15.02 -5.56
C VAL A 229 22.02 14.11 -5.20
N LEU A 230 21.50 13.42 -6.21
CA LEU A 230 20.50 12.36 -6.05
C LEU A 230 21.10 11.00 -6.42
N GLY A 231 20.60 9.94 -5.81
CA GLY A 231 21.07 8.59 -6.08
C GLY A 231 20.19 7.50 -5.45
N LEU A 232 20.69 6.27 -5.53
CA LEU A 232 20.10 5.06 -4.99
C LEU A 232 21.00 4.49 -3.90
N PHE A 233 20.40 3.79 -2.94
CA PHE A 233 21.17 3.11 -1.90
C PHE A 233 20.52 1.83 -1.40
N ASN A 234 21.36 1.03 -0.74
CA ASN A 234 20.91 0.07 0.25
C ASN A 234 21.84 0.04 1.47
N PHE A 235 21.32 -0.40 2.61
CA PHE A 235 22.15 -0.75 3.76
C PHE A 235 21.49 -1.79 4.66
N SER A 236 22.32 -2.50 5.42
CA SER A 236 21.89 -3.46 6.43
C SER A 236 21.58 -2.75 7.74
N ARG A 237 20.42 -3.04 8.30
CA ARG A 237 19.88 -2.45 9.52
C ARG A 237 20.04 -3.32 10.77
N VAL A 238 20.77 -4.42 10.65
CA VAL A 238 20.99 -5.33 11.78
C VAL A 238 21.75 -4.64 12.91
N ASP A 239 21.65 -5.17 14.13
CA ASP A 239 22.43 -4.67 15.26
C ASP A 239 23.95 -4.87 15.04
N THR A 240 24.77 -4.09 15.75
CA THR A 240 26.24 -4.11 15.64
C THR A 240 26.85 -5.52 15.77
N ASN A 241 26.27 -6.40 16.58
CA ASN A 241 26.77 -7.77 16.75
C ASN A 241 26.51 -8.68 15.53
N GLN A 242 25.67 -8.25 14.59
CA GLN A 242 25.33 -8.98 13.36
C GLN A 242 25.95 -8.36 12.10
N TYR A 243 26.64 -7.21 12.19
CA TYR A 243 27.24 -6.58 11.01
C TYR A 243 28.12 -7.54 10.21
N ALA A 244 28.97 -8.33 10.87
CA ALA A 244 29.85 -9.28 10.19
C ALA A 244 29.20 -10.65 9.89
N ASN A 245 27.89 -10.80 10.10
CA ASN A 245 27.18 -12.04 9.80
C ASN A 245 26.89 -12.11 8.29
N PRO A 246 27.47 -13.07 7.53
CA PRO A 246 27.28 -13.15 6.09
C PRO A 246 25.85 -13.54 5.65
N ILE A 247 25.02 -13.99 6.59
CA ILE A 247 23.62 -14.36 6.33
C ILE A 247 22.71 -13.15 6.50
N THR A 248 22.85 -12.41 7.62
CA THR A 248 21.91 -11.35 8.01
C THR A 248 22.46 -9.94 7.84
N GLY A 249 23.77 -9.74 7.96
CA GLY A 249 24.44 -8.43 7.92
C GLY A 249 24.68 -7.89 6.51
N LYS A 250 23.86 -8.26 5.54
CA LYS A 250 23.95 -7.88 4.13
C LYS A 250 22.72 -7.09 3.69
N ALA A 251 22.80 -6.44 2.53
CA ALA A 251 21.67 -5.79 1.87
C ALA A 251 21.61 -6.16 0.39
N ASP A 252 20.40 -6.25 -0.15
CA ASP A 252 20.16 -6.75 -1.50
C ASP A 252 18.83 -6.20 -2.03
N VAL A 253 18.93 -5.38 -3.08
CA VAL A 253 17.80 -4.75 -3.75
C VAL A 253 18.09 -4.61 -5.24
N THR A 254 17.05 -4.74 -6.05
CA THR A 254 17.08 -4.49 -7.48
C THR A 254 16.16 -3.34 -7.83
N PHE A 255 16.72 -2.34 -8.50
CA PHE A 255 16.05 -1.16 -9.01
C PHE A 255 15.93 -1.19 -10.53
N ASP A 256 15.06 -0.38 -11.10
CA ASP A 256 14.94 -0.19 -12.54
C ASP A 256 14.39 1.20 -12.89
N ASN A 257 14.55 1.66 -14.13
CA ASN A 257 13.97 2.89 -14.67
C ASN A 257 14.13 4.13 -13.78
N TYR A 258 15.38 4.44 -13.42
CA TYR A 258 15.72 5.65 -12.69
C TYR A 258 15.46 6.90 -13.55
N TYR A 259 14.86 7.91 -12.93
CA TYR A 259 14.62 9.21 -13.54
C TYR A 259 14.77 10.32 -12.50
N ALA A 260 15.51 11.38 -12.80
CA ALA A 260 15.65 12.56 -11.95
C ALA A 260 15.64 13.85 -12.77
N SER A 261 14.83 14.84 -12.41
CA SER A 261 14.65 16.07 -13.18
C SER A 261 14.48 17.29 -12.28
N THR A 262 14.82 18.48 -12.80
CA THR A 262 14.54 19.77 -12.15
C THR A 262 13.16 20.32 -12.52
N ALA A 263 12.34 19.51 -13.19
CA ALA A 263 10.99 19.86 -13.60
C ALA A 263 10.02 18.74 -13.22
N ALA A 264 8.79 19.11 -12.89
CA ALA A 264 7.73 18.15 -12.64
C ALA A 264 7.44 17.35 -13.92
N PRO A 265 7.05 16.06 -13.80
CA PRO A 265 6.56 15.31 -14.94
C PRO A 265 5.28 15.95 -15.50
N THR A 266 4.89 15.50 -16.70
CA THR A 266 3.55 15.81 -17.23
C THR A 266 2.49 15.33 -16.22
N PRO A 267 1.57 16.20 -15.78
CA PRO A 267 0.57 15.82 -14.79
C PRO A 267 -0.34 14.68 -15.29
N LEU A 268 -0.62 13.73 -14.41
CA LEU A 268 -1.56 12.62 -14.63
C LEU A 268 -2.54 12.59 -13.46
N GLY A 269 -3.79 13.00 -13.72
CA GLY A 269 -4.76 13.16 -12.64
C GLY A 269 -4.25 14.08 -11.53
N LEU A 270 -4.84 13.95 -10.34
CA LEU A 270 -4.43 14.74 -9.17
C LEU A 270 -3.18 14.17 -8.48
N GLN A 271 -3.03 12.84 -8.50
CA GLN A 271 -2.04 12.12 -7.71
C GLN A 271 -1.26 11.07 -8.51
N GLY A 272 -1.38 11.04 -9.84
CA GLY A 272 -0.76 10.00 -10.66
C GLY A 272 0.71 10.28 -10.99
N THR A 273 1.44 9.23 -11.32
CA THR A 273 2.84 9.29 -11.78
C THR A 273 3.00 8.64 -13.15
N PRO A 274 3.86 9.17 -14.05
CA PRO A 274 4.07 8.54 -15.35
C PRO A 274 4.68 7.16 -15.25
N HIS A 275 4.23 6.29 -16.15
CA HIS A 275 4.85 5.02 -16.43
C HIS A 275 6.35 5.23 -16.72
N PRO A 276 7.24 4.44 -16.09
CA PRO A 276 8.69 4.60 -16.21
C PRO A 276 9.20 4.42 -17.63
N VAL A 277 8.71 3.36 -18.29
CA VAL A 277 9.09 3.04 -19.65
C VAL A 277 8.36 4.00 -20.59
N PRO A 278 9.08 4.79 -21.41
CA PRO A 278 8.47 5.71 -22.36
C PRO A 278 7.47 5.00 -23.27
N ASP A 279 6.49 5.76 -23.76
CA ASP A 279 5.48 5.33 -24.73
C ASP A 279 4.50 4.23 -24.29
N MET A 280 4.64 3.68 -23.08
CA MET A 280 3.69 2.70 -22.57
C MET A 280 2.31 3.33 -22.44
N PRO A 281 1.24 2.65 -22.91
CA PRO A 281 -0.11 3.10 -22.60
C PRO A 281 -0.32 2.98 -21.08
N GLN A 282 -1.02 3.91 -20.46
CA GLN A 282 -1.33 3.87 -19.04
C GLN A 282 -2.67 4.54 -18.75
N VAL A 283 -3.26 4.18 -17.63
CA VAL A 283 -4.41 4.91 -17.08
C VAL A 283 -3.87 6.18 -16.44
N ALA A 284 -4.33 7.35 -16.90
CA ALA A 284 -3.91 8.65 -16.38
C ALA A 284 -4.69 9.07 -15.13
N ASN A 285 -5.98 8.74 -15.14
CA ASN A 285 -6.93 8.98 -14.07
C ASN A 285 -8.08 7.99 -14.24
N ARG A 286 -8.80 7.73 -13.15
CA ARG A 286 -10.04 6.96 -13.19
C ARG A 286 -10.98 7.36 -12.07
N THR A 287 -12.25 7.06 -12.28
CA THR A 287 -13.28 7.01 -11.25
C THR A 287 -14.03 5.67 -11.38
N PRO A 288 -14.36 5.00 -10.25
CA PRO A 288 -14.04 5.39 -8.87
C PRO A 288 -12.55 5.33 -8.54
N GLU A 289 -12.17 6.01 -7.45
CA GLU A 289 -10.84 5.85 -6.84
C GLU A 289 -10.69 4.44 -6.24
N ALA A 290 -9.45 4.00 -6.05
CA ALA A 290 -9.19 2.72 -5.39
C ALA A 290 -9.78 2.70 -3.97
N ARG A 291 -10.48 1.61 -3.66
CA ARG A 291 -11.13 1.29 -2.39
C ARG A 291 -12.30 2.21 -2.01
N ALA A 292 -12.89 2.91 -3.00
CA ALA A 292 -14.09 3.71 -2.77
C ALA A 292 -15.21 2.84 -2.15
N ASN A 293 -15.76 3.32 -1.03
CA ASN A 293 -16.88 2.72 -0.32
C ASN A 293 -18.18 3.44 -0.70
N PHE A 294 -19.27 2.69 -0.87
CA PHE A 294 -20.59 3.22 -1.24
C PHE A 294 -20.61 4.04 -2.55
N TYR A 295 -19.83 3.62 -3.56
CA TYR A 295 -19.79 4.35 -4.83
C TYR A 295 -21.11 4.21 -5.61
N PRO A 296 -21.77 5.29 -6.05
CA PRO A 296 -23.04 5.18 -6.76
C PRO A 296 -22.87 4.42 -8.09
N TYR A 297 -23.49 3.24 -8.21
CA TYR A 297 -23.37 2.40 -9.41
C TYR A 297 -23.78 3.13 -10.71
N THR A 298 -24.71 4.08 -10.61
CA THR A 298 -25.17 4.91 -11.73
C THR A 298 -24.09 5.82 -12.32
N ASN A 299 -23.01 6.09 -11.58
CA ASN A 299 -21.89 6.89 -12.07
C ASN A 299 -20.99 6.10 -13.03
N GLY A 300 -21.11 4.77 -13.07
CA GLY A 300 -20.30 3.93 -13.96
C GLY A 300 -18.81 3.92 -13.61
N ILE A 301 -17.97 3.57 -14.57
CA ILE A 301 -16.51 3.75 -14.50
C ILE A 301 -16.13 4.73 -15.60
N SER A 302 -15.26 5.68 -15.29
CA SER A 302 -14.63 6.58 -16.25
C SER A 302 -13.13 6.52 -16.10
N LEU A 303 -12.38 6.54 -17.19
CA LEU A 303 -10.93 6.66 -17.17
C LEU A 303 -10.42 7.38 -18.41
N THR A 304 -9.23 7.95 -18.32
CA THR A 304 -8.47 8.41 -19.49
C THR A 304 -7.25 7.51 -19.65
N ALA A 305 -7.13 6.86 -20.81
CA ALA A 305 -5.96 6.10 -21.21
C ALA A 305 -5.03 7.00 -22.06
N THR A 306 -3.73 7.01 -21.77
CA THR A 306 -2.75 7.87 -22.45
C THR A 306 -1.44 7.15 -22.71
N THR A 307 -0.71 7.52 -23.75
CA THR A 307 0.71 7.14 -23.94
C THR A 307 1.67 8.25 -23.54
N LEU A 308 1.16 9.43 -23.18
CA LEU A 308 1.93 10.68 -23.00
C LEU A 308 2.77 11.12 -24.20
N THR A 309 2.70 10.40 -25.31
CA THR A 309 3.44 10.68 -26.55
C THR A 309 2.47 10.69 -27.74
N THR A 310 3.00 10.65 -28.97
CA THR A 310 2.17 10.56 -30.18
C THR A 310 1.76 9.12 -30.51
N ASN A 311 2.17 8.14 -29.72
CA ASN A 311 1.84 6.74 -29.96
C ASN A 311 0.35 6.47 -29.73
N ALA A 312 -0.23 5.70 -30.64
CA ALA A 312 -1.66 5.41 -30.63
C ALA A 312 -1.98 4.19 -29.77
N ILE A 313 -2.99 4.34 -28.91
CA ILE A 313 -3.62 3.28 -28.15
C ILE A 313 -4.47 2.43 -29.12
N ASN A 314 -4.35 1.11 -29.01
CA ASN A 314 -5.21 0.20 -29.73
C ASN A 314 -6.53 0.08 -28.98
N THR A 315 -7.50 0.95 -29.31
CA THR A 315 -8.80 1.01 -28.63
C THR A 315 -9.56 -0.32 -28.67
N GLY A 316 -9.41 -1.10 -29.74
CA GLY A 316 -10.00 -2.44 -29.85
C GLY A 316 -9.39 -3.49 -28.92
N ALA A 317 -8.23 -3.20 -28.33
CA ALA A 317 -7.53 -4.04 -27.36
C ALA A 317 -7.67 -3.55 -25.91
N ILE A 318 -8.38 -2.44 -25.66
CA ILE A 318 -8.69 -2.01 -24.29
C ILE A 318 -9.63 -3.04 -23.67
N LYS A 319 -9.25 -3.55 -22.50
CA LYS A 319 -10.05 -4.50 -21.74
C LYS A 319 -10.43 -3.95 -20.38
N LEU A 320 -11.67 -4.21 -19.97
CA LEU A 320 -12.15 -4.03 -18.60
C LEU A 320 -12.69 -5.37 -18.10
N PHE A 321 -12.17 -5.83 -16.97
CA PHE A 321 -12.67 -6.98 -16.24
C PHE A 321 -13.25 -6.52 -14.91
N LEU A 322 -14.44 -7.04 -14.57
CA LEU A 322 -15.08 -6.84 -13.28
C LEU A 322 -15.34 -8.20 -12.64
N ASN A 323 -14.77 -8.45 -11.46
CA ASN A 323 -14.85 -9.75 -10.78
C ASN A 323 -14.44 -10.92 -11.70
N GLY A 324 -13.41 -10.71 -12.53
CA GLY A 324 -12.90 -11.67 -13.51
C GLY A 324 -13.69 -11.76 -14.83
N ALA A 325 -14.87 -11.15 -14.95
CA ALA A 325 -15.66 -11.17 -16.19
C ALA A 325 -15.22 -10.06 -17.16
N ASP A 326 -14.94 -10.40 -18.43
CA ASP A 326 -14.66 -9.42 -19.50
C ASP A 326 -15.95 -8.67 -19.88
N VAL A 327 -16.02 -7.37 -19.53
CA VAL A 327 -17.16 -6.48 -19.82
C VAL A 327 -16.82 -5.47 -20.92
N SER A 328 -15.74 -5.69 -21.66
CA SER A 328 -15.18 -4.71 -22.61
C SER A 328 -16.12 -4.35 -23.76
N SER A 329 -17.09 -5.22 -24.06
CA SER A 329 -18.13 -4.93 -25.07
C SER A 329 -19.07 -3.78 -24.67
N GLY A 330 -19.08 -3.41 -23.38
CA GLY A 330 -19.86 -2.28 -22.86
C GLY A 330 -19.10 -0.96 -22.79
N LEU A 331 -17.85 -0.91 -23.26
CA LEU A 331 -17.03 0.31 -23.21
C LEU A 331 -17.46 1.30 -24.30
N ALA A 332 -17.66 2.55 -23.91
CA ALA A 332 -17.78 3.68 -24.82
C ALA A 332 -16.49 4.50 -24.80
N MET A 333 -15.99 4.85 -25.98
CA MET A 333 -14.68 5.50 -26.12
C MET A 333 -14.78 6.78 -26.96
N SER A 334 -14.03 7.81 -26.55
CA SER A 334 -13.88 9.08 -27.25
C SER A 334 -12.46 9.61 -27.10
N GLY A 335 -12.19 10.83 -27.59
CA GLY A 335 -10.87 11.45 -27.50
C GLY A 335 -10.00 11.20 -28.73
N SER A 336 -8.70 11.30 -28.54
CA SER A 336 -7.68 11.15 -29.59
C SER A 336 -6.98 9.81 -29.51
N ALA A 337 -6.21 9.45 -30.55
CA ALA A 337 -5.55 8.15 -30.60
C ALA A 337 -4.53 7.92 -29.47
N SER A 338 -3.90 8.97 -28.94
CA SER A 338 -2.93 8.88 -27.83
C SER A 338 -3.50 9.28 -26.47
N ASN A 339 -4.78 9.67 -26.42
CA ASN A 339 -5.47 10.11 -25.21
C ASN A 339 -6.97 9.80 -25.38
N VAL A 340 -7.37 8.63 -24.87
CA VAL A 340 -8.69 8.02 -25.07
C VAL A 340 -9.47 8.10 -23.77
N ASP A 341 -10.62 8.75 -23.80
CA ASP A 341 -11.58 8.72 -22.71
C ASP A 341 -12.44 7.47 -22.85
N VAL A 342 -12.55 6.69 -21.77
CA VAL A 342 -13.28 5.42 -21.75
C VAL A 342 -14.30 5.46 -20.62
N THR A 343 -15.54 5.05 -20.92
CA THR A 343 -16.62 4.95 -19.94
C THR A 343 -17.31 3.60 -19.98
N PHE A 344 -17.84 3.17 -18.83
CA PHE A 344 -18.63 1.95 -18.67
C PHE A 344 -19.80 2.20 -17.72
N ASN A 345 -21.04 2.04 -18.18
CA ASN A 345 -22.26 2.32 -17.39
C ASN A 345 -22.98 1.05 -16.91
N GLY A 346 -22.31 -0.11 -16.94
CA GLY A 346 -22.92 -1.41 -16.66
C GLY A 346 -22.71 -1.93 -15.23
N LEU A 347 -22.42 -1.05 -14.26
CA LEU A 347 -22.30 -1.45 -12.86
C LEU A 347 -23.67 -1.85 -12.30
N ALA A 348 -23.68 -2.88 -11.44
CA ALA A 348 -24.85 -3.25 -10.66
C ALA A 348 -24.76 -2.62 -9.27
N ALA A 349 -25.91 -2.35 -8.66
CA ALA A 349 -25.96 -1.88 -7.27
C ALA A 349 -25.59 -2.99 -6.28
N ASN A 350 -25.03 -2.61 -5.14
CA ASN A 350 -24.73 -3.50 -3.99
C ASN A 350 -23.77 -4.64 -4.33
N VAL A 351 -22.74 -4.35 -5.12
CA VAL A 351 -21.70 -5.28 -5.53
C VAL A 351 -20.33 -4.74 -5.13
N VAL A 352 -19.51 -5.63 -4.55
CA VAL A 352 -18.06 -5.44 -4.39
C VAL A 352 -17.38 -5.84 -5.69
N TYR A 353 -16.52 -4.96 -6.22
CA TYR A 353 -15.80 -5.14 -7.46
C TYR A 353 -14.29 -5.20 -7.24
N ASP A 354 -13.67 -6.28 -7.73
CA ASP A 354 -12.27 -6.31 -8.13
C ASP A 354 -12.20 -5.98 -9.63
N ALA A 355 -11.67 -4.80 -9.97
CA ALA A 355 -11.61 -4.27 -11.32
C ALA A 355 -10.19 -4.37 -11.89
N ARG A 356 -10.08 -4.76 -13.16
CA ARG A 356 -8.82 -4.79 -13.90
C ARG A 356 -8.99 -4.17 -15.28
N ILE A 357 -8.21 -3.15 -15.56
CA ILE A 357 -8.10 -2.53 -16.88
C ILE A 357 -6.81 -3.05 -17.52
N VAL A 358 -6.87 -3.46 -18.79
CA VAL A 358 -5.68 -3.76 -19.58
C VAL A 358 -5.67 -2.85 -20.79
N LEU A 359 -4.58 -2.10 -20.95
CA LEU A 359 -4.37 -1.24 -22.10
C LEU A 359 -3.32 -1.86 -23.01
N SER A 360 -3.47 -1.64 -24.32
CA SER A 360 -2.46 -2.01 -25.29
C SER A 360 -2.34 -0.98 -26.41
N ASP A 361 -1.14 -0.86 -26.96
CA ASP A 361 -0.88 -0.06 -28.16
C ASP A 361 -0.73 -0.93 -29.41
N PHE A 362 -0.52 -0.31 -30.58
CA PHE A 362 -0.33 -1.05 -31.83
C PHE A 362 1.02 -1.78 -31.94
N SER A 363 1.96 -1.52 -31.03
CA SER A 363 3.24 -2.23 -30.94
C SER A 363 3.16 -3.46 -30.04
N GLY A 364 2.00 -3.72 -29.43
CA GLY A 364 1.79 -4.85 -28.52
C GLY A 364 2.29 -4.60 -27.10
N ARG A 365 2.68 -3.37 -26.75
CA ARG A 365 3.00 -3.00 -25.37
C ARG A 365 1.72 -3.00 -24.54
N THR A 366 1.80 -3.50 -23.30
CA THR A 366 0.63 -3.66 -22.44
C THR A 366 0.89 -3.16 -21.04
N THR A 367 -0.12 -2.54 -20.43
CA THR A 367 -0.15 -2.25 -19.00
C THR A 367 -1.43 -2.74 -18.38
N THR A 368 -1.37 -3.02 -17.08
CA THR A 368 -2.50 -3.46 -16.27
C THR A 368 -2.72 -2.45 -15.16
N ASN A 369 -3.97 -2.06 -14.94
CA ASN A 369 -4.39 -1.30 -13.78
C ASN A 369 -5.41 -2.09 -12.95
N GLU A 370 -5.13 -2.35 -11.67
CA GLU A 370 -6.01 -3.09 -10.77
C GLU A 370 -6.43 -2.21 -9.58
N PHE A 371 -7.70 -2.29 -9.23
CA PHE A 371 -8.26 -1.56 -8.10
C PHE A 371 -9.56 -2.21 -7.64
N THR A 372 -9.96 -1.91 -6.42
CA THR A 372 -11.21 -2.41 -5.84
C THR A 372 -12.12 -1.26 -5.48
N PHE A 373 -13.42 -1.50 -5.42
CA PHE A 373 -14.42 -0.57 -4.90
C PHE A 373 -15.72 -1.36 -4.66
N ASP A 374 -16.71 -0.75 -4.03
CA ASP A 374 -18.05 -1.31 -3.99
C ASP A 374 -19.10 -0.28 -4.39
N THR A 375 -20.28 -0.81 -4.64
CA THR A 375 -21.46 -0.04 -5.04
C THR A 375 -22.61 -0.21 -4.07
N PHE A 376 -22.31 -0.51 -2.80
CA PHE A 376 -23.34 -0.55 -1.79
C PHE A 376 -24.03 0.80 -1.67
N ASP A 377 -25.36 0.78 -1.52
CA ASP A 377 -26.09 1.95 -1.10
C ASP A 377 -26.19 1.93 0.43
N GLU A 378 -25.93 3.04 1.08
CA GLU A 378 -26.00 3.09 2.54
C GLU A 378 -27.42 2.78 3.04
N SER A 379 -28.46 3.23 2.33
CA SER A 379 -29.85 2.90 2.68
C SER A 379 -30.17 1.42 2.49
N TYR A 380 -29.37 0.70 1.70
CA TYR A 380 -29.48 -0.75 1.59
C TYR A 380 -28.89 -1.45 2.82
N PHE A 381 -27.83 -0.91 3.42
CA PHE A 381 -27.29 -1.42 4.69
C PHE A 381 -28.28 -1.25 5.84
N ASP A 382 -29.04 -0.15 5.83
CA ASP A 382 -30.10 0.10 6.82
C ASP A 382 -31.41 -0.68 6.54
N SER A 383 -31.45 -1.46 5.45
CA SER A 383 -32.65 -2.24 5.12
C SER A 383 -32.79 -3.45 6.05
N PRO A 384 -34.03 -3.84 6.45
CA PRO A 384 -34.25 -4.99 7.35
C PRO A 384 -33.75 -6.34 6.81
N ALA A 385 -33.40 -6.41 5.53
CA ALA A 385 -32.96 -7.62 4.86
C ALA A 385 -31.44 -7.85 5.02
N VAL A 386 -30.67 -6.78 5.23
CA VAL A 386 -29.22 -6.82 5.45
C VAL A 386 -28.95 -6.85 6.96
N LYS A 387 -27.96 -7.63 7.39
CA LYS A 387 -27.46 -7.58 8.77
C LYS A 387 -26.03 -7.06 8.74
N VAL A 388 -25.77 -5.98 9.47
CA VAL A 388 -24.43 -5.45 9.68
C VAL A 388 -24.04 -5.69 11.14
N ILE A 389 -22.82 -6.17 11.36
CA ILE A 389 -22.29 -6.48 12.69
C ILE A 389 -20.95 -5.77 12.82
N GLU A 390 -20.89 -4.75 13.67
CA GLU A 390 -19.65 -4.04 14.00
C GLU A 390 -18.69 -4.99 14.74
N ALA A 391 -17.41 -4.96 14.39
CA ALA A 391 -16.43 -5.92 14.90
C ALA A 391 -16.24 -5.78 16.42
N GLU A 392 -16.35 -4.57 16.94
CA GLU A 392 -16.28 -4.21 18.36
C GLU A 392 -17.57 -4.54 19.15
N ASP A 393 -18.67 -4.88 18.46
CA ASP A 393 -19.97 -5.25 19.05
C ASP A 393 -20.12 -6.78 19.23
N TYR A 394 -19.04 -7.42 19.70
CA TYR A 394 -19.03 -8.83 20.10
C TYR A 394 -19.77 -9.04 21.42
N ASN A 395 -20.14 -10.29 21.72
CA ASN A 395 -20.94 -10.66 22.89
C ASN A 395 -20.38 -10.12 24.22
N TYR A 396 -21.25 -10.05 25.23
CA TYR A 396 -20.88 -9.58 26.56
C TYR A 396 -21.51 -10.44 27.65
N ASN A 397 -20.99 -10.33 28.88
CA ASN A 397 -21.54 -10.97 30.07
C ASN A 397 -21.92 -12.46 29.87
N SER A 398 -21.03 -13.24 29.26
CA SER A 398 -21.18 -14.67 29.02
C SER A 398 -22.34 -14.99 28.06
N GLY A 399 -22.24 -14.50 26.83
CA GLY A 399 -23.13 -14.83 25.71
C GLY A 399 -24.34 -13.89 25.53
N GLN A 400 -24.45 -12.83 26.32
CA GLN A 400 -25.47 -11.79 26.09
C GLN A 400 -25.14 -10.98 24.84
N PHE A 401 -26.18 -10.48 24.18
CA PHE A 401 -26.08 -9.73 22.94
C PHE A 401 -27.25 -8.76 22.77
N GLN A 402 -27.08 -7.79 21.89
CA GLN A 402 -28.14 -6.94 21.34
C GLN A 402 -28.19 -7.18 19.84
N ASP A 403 -29.40 -7.36 19.29
CA ASP A 403 -29.54 -7.76 17.88
C ASP A 403 -29.37 -6.59 16.89
N GLU A 404 -29.88 -5.42 17.27
CA GLU A 404 -29.84 -4.18 16.49
C GLU A 404 -29.51 -3.02 17.44
N PRO A 405 -28.27 -2.96 17.97
CA PRO A 405 -27.88 -1.90 18.91
C PRO A 405 -27.89 -0.53 18.21
N PRO A 406 -28.25 0.56 18.92
CA PRO A 406 -28.03 1.90 18.39
C PRO A 406 -26.52 2.21 18.36
N PRO A 407 -26.05 3.09 17.45
CA PRO A 407 -24.68 3.59 17.47
C PRO A 407 -24.28 4.07 18.87
N SER A 408 -23.15 3.62 19.39
CA SER A 408 -22.65 4.03 20.71
C SER A 408 -21.18 4.41 20.63
N GLY A 409 -20.66 5.14 21.63
CA GLY A 409 -19.28 5.60 21.58
C GLY A 409 -19.05 6.92 22.33
N VAL A 410 -17.95 7.58 21.98
CA VAL A 410 -17.62 8.94 22.43
C VAL A 410 -17.57 9.86 21.21
N ASN A 411 -18.33 10.95 21.25
CA ASN A 411 -18.39 11.89 20.13
C ASN A 411 -17.18 12.85 20.08
N GLY A 412 -17.10 13.68 19.03
CA GLY A 412 -16.02 14.66 18.85
C GLY A 412 -15.88 15.70 19.98
N SER A 413 -16.89 15.84 20.84
CA SER A 413 -16.88 16.69 22.05
C SER A 413 -16.49 15.93 23.33
N GLY A 414 -16.13 14.65 23.25
CA GLY A 414 -15.81 13.82 24.40
C GLY A 414 -17.04 13.34 25.19
N GLN A 415 -18.24 13.45 24.63
CA GLN A 415 -19.48 13.03 25.29
C GLN A 415 -19.83 11.59 24.91
N GLN A 416 -20.18 10.79 25.90
CA GLN A 416 -20.65 9.44 25.70
C GLN A 416 -22.05 9.43 25.05
N VAL A 417 -22.20 8.62 24.01
CA VAL A 417 -23.42 8.39 23.25
C VAL A 417 -23.84 6.93 23.44
N ASN A 418 -25.10 6.72 23.85
CA ASN A 418 -25.72 5.39 23.97
C ASN A 418 -24.89 4.33 24.73
N GLY A 419 -24.07 4.70 25.72
CA GLY A 419 -23.45 3.70 26.60
C GLY A 419 -24.35 3.31 27.79
N PHE A 420 -23.75 2.81 28.87
CA PHE A 420 -24.47 2.30 30.06
C PHE A 420 -25.50 1.20 29.72
N GLY A 421 -25.19 0.37 28.71
CA GLY A 421 -26.04 -0.74 28.26
C GLY A 421 -27.18 -0.36 27.32
N VAL A 422 -27.23 0.87 26.81
CA VAL A 422 -28.14 1.24 25.70
C VAL A 422 -27.65 0.67 24.37
N GLY A 423 -26.36 0.83 24.08
CA GLY A 423 -25.61 0.17 23.01
C GLY A 423 -24.46 -0.66 23.60
N TYR A 424 -23.42 -0.91 22.81
CA TYR A 424 -22.31 -1.79 23.16
C TYR A 424 -21.12 -1.09 23.82
N PHE A 425 -21.05 0.24 23.75
CA PHE A 425 -20.00 1.03 24.38
C PHE A 425 -19.86 0.69 25.87
N ASP A 426 -18.64 0.32 26.27
CA ASP A 426 -18.24 -0.09 27.63
C ASP A 426 -18.97 -1.31 28.21
N LEU A 427 -19.68 -2.09 27.41
CA LEU A 427 -20.07 -3.43 27.84
C LEU A 427 -18.82 -4.32 28.01
N ILE A 428 -18.93 -5.40 28.79
CA ILE A 428 -17.79 -6.21 29.22
C ILE A 428 -17.97 -7.64 28.76
N GLY A 429 -16.99 -8.16 28.02
CA GLY A 429 -16.97 -9.53 27.54
C GLY A 429 -16.37 -10.47 28.56
N THR A 430 -16.83 -11.71 28.56
CA THR A 430 -16.24 -12.79 29.35
C THR A 430 -15.19 -13.51 28.51
N THR A 431 -13.92 -13.42 28.91
CA THR A 431 -12.82 -14.13 28.24
C THR A 431 -13.08 -15.64 28.18
N ASN A 432 -12.71 -16.27 27.06
CA ASN A 432 -12.98 -17.67 26.70
C ASN A 432 -14.46 -18.04 26.50
N VAL A 433 -15.38 -17.06 26.55
CA VAL A 433 -16.81 -17.24 26.23
C VAL A 433 -17.25 -16.30 25.11
N ASP A 434 -17.02 -15.00 25.29
CA ASP A 434 -17.39 -13.94 24.35
C ASP A 434 -16.26 -13.60 23.38
N TYR A 435 -15.02 -13.65 23.87
CA TYR A 435 -13.81 -13.44 23.09
C TYR A 435 -12.64 -14.25 23.64
N LEU A 436 -11.61 -14.44 22.82
CA LEU A 436 -10.26 -14.80 23.24
C LEU A 436 -9.29 -13.76 22.67
N ASP A 437 -8.50 -13.19 23.55
CA ASP A 437 -7.38 -12.30 23.25
C ASP A 437 -6.21 -12.77 24.13
N TYR A 438 -5.00 -12.85 23.55
CA TYR A 438 -3.82 -13.34 24.26
C TYR A 438 -3.15 -12.28 25.14
N SER A 439 -3.51 -11.00 24.98
CA SER A 439 -3.05 -9.91 25.83
C SER A 439 -3.41 -10.16 27.29
N THR A 440 -2.50 -9.78 28.18
CA THR A 440 -2.72 -9.82 29.64
C THR A 440 -3.25 -8.51 30.20
N SER A 441 -3.57 -7.55 29.33
CA SER A 441 -4.00 -6.20 29.70
C SER A 441 -5.08 -5.68 28.74
N PRO A 442 -6.00 -4.81 29.22
CA PRO A 442 -7.03 -4.21 28.37
C PRO A 442 -6.49 -3.56 27.10
N GLY A 443 -7.30 -3.60 26.04
CA GLY A 443 -7.05 -2.93 24.77
C GLY A 443 -5.83 -3.43 23.99
N SER A 444 -5.47 -4.70 24.14
CA SER A 444 -4.29 -5.34 23.55
C SER A 444 -2.98 -4.62 23.96
N GLY A 445 -2.92 -4.17 25.22
CA GLY A 445 -1.74 -3.49 25.78
C GLY A 445 -1.63 -1.99 25.47
N VAL A 446 -2.63 -1.42 24.79
CA VAL A 446 -2.79 0.02 24.55
C VAL A 446 -4.16 0.48 25.03
N THR A 447 -4.32 1.78 25.32
CA THR A 447 -5.58 2.32 25.85
C THR A 447 -6.76 1.98 24.95
N PRO A 448 -7.72 1.14 25.39
CA PRO A 448 -8.93 0.85 24.63
C PRO A 448 -9.86 2.07 24.56
N GLU A 449 -10.53 2.25 23.42
CA GLU A 449 -11.37 3.43 23.17
C GLU A 449 -12.88 3.13 23.16
N TYR A 450 -13.29 1.85 23.03
CA TYR A 450 -14.70 1.44 22.98
C TYR A 450 -15.06 0.38 24.04
N ARG A 451 -14.21 -0.63 24.23
CA ARG A 451 -14.36 -1.73 25.20
C ARG A 451 -13.33 -1.59 26.31
N THR A 452 -13.52 -0.63 27.23
CA THR A 452 -12.41 -0.11 28.05
C THR A 452 -11.75 -1.09 29.02
N VAL A 453 -12.40 -2.22 29.33
CA VAL A 453 -11.87 -3.23 30.27
C VAL A 453 -11.59 -4.58 29.62
N ASP A 454 -12.02 -4.79 28.38
CA ASP A 454 -11.74 -6.04 27.68
C ASP A 454 -10.30 -6.06 27.16
N PHE A 455 -9.73 -7.25 27.05
CA PHE A 455 -8.38 -7.41 26.50
C PHE A 455 -8.32 -7.11 25.00
N VAL A 456 -9.45 -7.24 24.29
CA VAL A 456 -9.57 -6.88 22.87
C VAL A 456 -9.24 -5.41 22.65
N GLY A 457 -8.32 -5.15 21.73
CA GLY A 457 -8.02 -3.81 21.26
C GLY A 457 -9.18 -3.20 20.48
N THR A 458 -9.67 -2.03 20.92
CA THR A 458 -10.68 -1.25 20.17
C THR A 458 -10.23 0.19 20.02
N GLN A 459 -10.41 0.77 18.83
CA GLN A 459 -9.93 2.12 18.49
C GLN A 459 -10.85 2.84 17.51
N ALA A 460 -10.79 4.17 17.49
CA ALA A 460 -11.45 5.02 16.49
C ALA A 460 -10.53 5.26 15.28
N GLY A 461 -10.69 4.45 14.23
CA GLY A 461 -9.80 4.45 13.05
C GLY A 461 -8.35 4.10 13.35
N SER A 462 -7.49 4.15 12.33
CA SER A 462 -6.09 3.71 12.39
C SER A 462 -5.09 4.83 12.15
N ALA A 463 -3.98 4.81 12.89
CA ALA A 463 -2.86 5.74 12.72
C ALA A 463 -1.64 5.00 12.14
N GLU A 464 -1.45 5.09 10.82
CA GLU A 464 -0.33 4.45 10.11
C GLU A 464 0.76 5.43 9.69
N ILE A 465 0.46 6.73 9.70
CA ILE A 465 1.36 7.80 9.29
C ILE A 465 1.60 8.70 10.51
N ASP A 466 2.86 8.85 10.92
CA ASP A 466 3.19 9.63 12.11
C ASP A 466 2.74 11.08 11.92
N ASN A 467 2.27 11.73 13.00
CA ASN A 467 1.77 13.12 12.98
C ASN A 467 0.58 13.41 12.03
N ALA A 468 0.00 12.40 11.36
CA ALA A 468 -1.19 12.57 10.51
C ALA A 468 -2.52 12.40 11.27
N GLY A 469 -2.46 11.86 12.49
CA GLY A 469 -3.65 11.48 13.27
C GLY A 469 -4.24 10.14 12.81
N ALA A 470 -5.27 9.69 13.52
CA ALA A 470 -6.02 8.50 13.14
C ALA A 470 -6.94 8.82 11.96
N LEU A 471 -6.93 7.94 10.95
CA LEU A 471 -7.81 8.01 9.79
C LEU A 471 -8.89 6.94 9.95
N ASN A 472 -10.14 7.37 9.89
CA ASN A 472 -11.27 6.45 9.87
C ASN A 472 -11.47 5.92 8.44
N ASP A 473 -12.10 4.76 8.33
CA ASP A 473 -12.78 4.36 7.10
C ASP A 473 -13.92 5.37 6.78
N THR A 474 -14.72 5.08 5.76
CA THR A 474 -15.93 5.85 5.47
C THR A 474 -16.90 5.78 6.64
N ILE A 475 -17.03 6.90 7.37
CA ILE A 475 -17.99 7.05 8.46
C ILE A 475 -19.40 7.00 7.86
N ARG A 476 -20.15 5.94 8.17
CA ARG A 476 -21.55 5.81 7.73
C ARG A 476 -22.39 6.93 8.36
N GLY A 477 -23.35 7.46 7.61
CA GLY A 477 -24.38 8.41 8.01
C GLY A 477 -25.08 8.09 9.32
N LYS A 478 -25.27 6.80 9.67
CA LYS A 478 -25.80 6.42 11.00
C LYS A 478 -24.92 6.87 12.18
N TYR A 479 -23.61 7.03 11.99
CA TYR A 479 -22.65 7.57 12.98
C TYR A 479 -22.40 9.07 12.80
N ALA A 480 -22.30 9.52 11.55
CA ALA A 480 -22.04 10.91 11.21
C ALA A 480 -23.26 11.84 11.44
N ALA A 481 -24.45 11.30 11.68
CA ALA A 481 -25.64 12.08 12.00
C ALA A 481 -25.34 13.06 13.15
N ASN A 482 -25.76 14.32 13.01
CA ASN A 482 -25.51 15.41 13.99
C ASN A 482 -25.92 15.07 15.44
N SER A 483 -26.77 14.06 15.63
CA SER A 483 -27.16 13.56 16.95
C SER A 483 -26.11 12.71 17.65
N TYR A 484 -25.14 12.16 16.91
CA TYR A 484 -24.14 11.23 17.40
C TYR A 484 -22.72 11.76 17.22
N ASP A 485 -22.31 12.17 16.00
CA ASP A 485 -20.93 12.63 15.72
C ASP A 485 -19.87 11.63 16.22
N LEU A 486 -20.08 10.35 15.87
CA LEU A 486 -19.23 9.24 16.30
C LEU A 486 -18.22 8.86 15.21
N PRO A 487 -16.99 8.46 15.59
CA PRO A 487 -16.08 7.78 14.67
C PRO A 487 -16.61 6.37 14.34
N GLU A 488 -16.01 5.74 13.33
CA GLU A 488 -16.12 4.29 13.16
C GLU A 488 -15.08 3.62 14.06
N TYR A 489 -15.55 2.78 14.97
CA TYR A 489 -14.67 1.99 15.80
C TYR A 489 -14.27 0.71 15.05
N GLU A 490 -13.14 0.15 15.43
CA GLU A 490 -12.63 -1.09 14.87
C GLU A 490 -11.93 -1.91 15.94
N VAL A 491 -11.81 -3.21 15.69
CA VAL A 491 -10.94 -4.09 16.47
C VAL A 491 -9.53 -4.01 15.91
N ARG A 492 -8.57 -3.75 16.80
CA ARG A 492 -7.13 -3.65 16.49
C ARG A 492 -6.31 -4.60 17.34
N GLY A 493 -5.03 -4.71 17.01
CA GLY A 493 -4.09 -5.44 17.85
C GLY A 493 -4.33 -6.96 17.82
N THR A 494 -4.91 -7.47 16.74
CA THR A 494 -5.29 -8.88 16.62
C THR A 494 -4.09 -9.81 16.46
N GLU A 495 -4.19 -11.03 16.96
CA GLU A 495 -3.19 -12.09 16.85
C GLU A 495 -3.77 -13.39 16.27
N GLY A 496 -2.92 -14.19 15.61
CA GLY A 496 -3.31 -15.50 15.07
C GLY A 496 -3.79 -16.44 16.18
N GLY A 497 -5.03 -16.95 16.05
CA GLY A 497 -5.69 -17.82 17.01
C GLY A 497 -6.74 -17.13 17.89
N GLU A 498 -6.74 -15.80 17.95
CA GLU A 498 -7.75 -15.02 18.66
C GLU A 498 -9.12 -15.11 17.98
N TRP A 499 -10.18 -14.85 18.75
CA TRP A 499 -11.54 -14.92 18.21
C TRP A 499 -12.54 -14.06 18.97
N LEU A 500 -13.62 -13.69 18.27
CA LEU A 500 -14.74 -12.89 18.76
C LEU A 500 -16.05 -13.61 18.42
N ASN A 501 -16.98 -13.70 19.39
CA ASN A 501 -18.31 -14.26 19.18
C ASN A 501 -19.36 -13.17 19.00
N TYR A 502 -20.24 -13.35 18.03
CA TYR A 502 -21.34 -12.46 17.68
C TYR A 502 -22.66 -13.25 17.63
N THR A 503 -23.52 -13.05 18.62
CA THR A 503 -24.88 -13.58 18.59
C THR A 503 -25.81 -12.56 17.95
N ARG A 504 -26.57 -12.97 16.92
CA ARG A 504 -27.58 -12.16 16.24
C ARG A 504 -28.78 -13.02 15.83
N VAL A 505 -29.91 -12.38 15.59
CA VAL A 505 -31.12 -12.97 15.03
C VAL A 505 -31.17 -12.69 13.53
N PHE A 506 -31.23 -13.77 12.74
CA PHE A 506 -31.29 -13.71 11.29
C PHE A 506 -32.69 -14.04 10.78
N SER A 507 -33.13 -13.31 9.76
CA SER A 507 -34.26 -13.75 8.94
C SER A 507 -33.87 -15.02 8.19
N ASN A 508 -34.83 -15.91 7.93
CA ASN A 508 -34.54 -17.12 7.14
C ASN A 508 -34.23 -16.76 5.68
N ALA A 509 -32.95 -16.71 5.35
CA ALA A 509 -32.47 -16.37 4.03
C ALA A 509 -31.09 -17.00 3.78
N ASN A 510 -30.68 -16.96 2.51
CA ASN A 510 -29.29 -17.20 2.15
C ASN A 510 -28.55 -15.86 2.14
N TYR A 511 -27.38 -15.80 2.72
CA TYR A 511 -26.57 -14.59 2.84
C TYR A 511 -25.23 -14.77 2.15
N ARG A 512 -24.83 -13.79 1.35
CA ARG A 512 -23.44 -13.60 0.97
C ARG A 512 -22.81 -12.69 2.03
N VAL A 513 -21.66 -13.10 2.57
CA VAL A 513 -21.04 -12.44 3.71
C VAL A 513 -19.76 -11.76 3.28
N TYR A 514 -19.53 -10.55 3.76
CA TYR A 514 -18.32 -9.77 3.55
C TYR A 514 -17.75 -9.34 4.89
N LEU A 515 -16.42 -9.29 4.97
CA LEU A 515 -15.68 -8.64 6.04
C LEU A 515 -15.09 -7.33 5.49
N ARG A 516 -15.33 -6.21 6.17
CA ARG A 516 -14.64 -4.94 5.94
C ARG A 516 -13.44 -4.88 6.88
N GLU A 517 -12.25 -4.79 6.33
CA GLU A 517 -11.00 -4.86 7.08
C GLU A 517 -9.88 -4.09 6.37
N ALA A 518 -8.77 -3.85 7.08
CA ALA A 518 -7.50 -3.51 6.48
C ALA A 518 -6.38 -4.37 7.08
N CYS A 519 -5.39 -4.76 6.27
CA CYS A 519 -4.38 -5.72 6.64
C CYS A 519 -3.00 -5.44 6.02
N ARG A 520 -1.93 -5.54 6.81
CA ARG A 520 -0.55 -5.35 6.32
C ARG A 520 0.00 -6.58 5.61
N ALA A 521 -0.46 -7.79 5.95
CA ALA A 521 0.02 -9.02 5.34
C ALA A 521 -1.14 -10.01 5.14
N PRO A 522 -1.15 -10.81 4.06
CA PRO A 522 -2.25 -11.72 3.80
C PRO A 522 -2.48 -12.68 4.97
N GLN A 523 -3.73 -12.82 5.40
CA GLN A 523 -4.11 -13.67 6.53
C GLN A 523 -5.50 -14.27 6.30
N ALA A 524 -5.73 -15.51 6.75
CA ALA A 524 -7.07 -16.07 6.74
C ALA A 524 -7.86 -15.58 7.96
N VAL A 525 -9.13 -15.25 7.80
CA VAL A 525 -10.08 -15.07 8.91
C VAL A 525 -11.21 -16.07 8.71
N TYR A 526 -11.50 -16.83 9.75
CA TYR A 526 -12.49 -17.90 9.69
C TYR A 526 -13.81 -17.46 10.29
N LEU A 527 -14.90 -17.80 9.61
CA LEU A 527 -16.25 -17.66 10.14
C LEU A 527 -16.78 -19.05 10.48
N ASP A 528 -17.11 -19.26 11.75
CA ASP A 528 -17.63 -20.50 12.27
C ASP A 528 -18.98 -20.27 12.96
N GLN A 529 -19.85 -21.27 12.98
CA GLN A 529 -21.05 -21.28 13.83
C GLN A 529 -20.71 -21.96 15.15
N VAL A 530 -21.05 -21.34 16.28
CA VAL A 530 -20.97 -22.00 17.59
C VAL A 530 -22.14 -22.98 17.72
N THR A 531 -21.84 -24.25 17.96
CA THR A 531 -22.82 -25.36 17.99
C THR A 531 -23.15 -25.87 19.39
N SER A 532 -22.32 -25.53 20.40
CA SER A 532 -22.62 -25.75 21.82
C SER A 532 -23.28 -24.52 22.45
N ASP A 533 -23.49 -24.55 23.77
CA ASP A 533 -23.99 -23.39 24.52
C ASP A 533 -23.03 -22.17 24.38
N PRO A 534 -23.47 -21.05 23.77
CA PRO A 534 -22.64 -19.87 23.58
C PRO A 534 -22.37 -19.08 24.87
N ALA A 535 -23.04 -19.41 25.98
CA ALA A 535 -22.79 -18.81 27.29
C ALA A 535 -21.73 -19.56 28.11
N GLN A 536 -21.17 -20.65 27.58
CA GLN A 536 -20.16 -21.48 28.24
C GLN A 536 -18.81 -21.39 27.53
N ALA A 537 -17.74 -21.69 28.26
CA ALA A 537 -16.40 -21.83 27.70
C ALA A 537 -16.24 -23.17 26.95
N ASN A 538 -15.12 -23.34 26.23
CA ASN A 538 -14.79 -24.56 25.46
C ASN A 538 -15.85 -24.93 24.41
N GLN A 539 -16.35 -23.90 23.72
CA GLN A 539 -17.41 -24.05 22.74
C GLN A 539 -16.97 -24.92 21.56
N THR A 540 -17.89 -25.74 21.06
CA THR A 540 -17.72 -26.45 19.79
C THR A 540 -18.20 -25.57 18.65
N THR A 541 -17.52 -25.66 17.51
CA THR A 541 -17.79 -24.83 16.33
C THR A 541 -17.83 -25.66 15.05
N THR A 542 -18.54 -25.16 14.04
CA THR A 542 -18.54 -25.70 12.68
C THR A 542 -18.18 -24.59 11.69
N ARG A 543 -17.20 -24.86 10.82
CA ARG A 543 -16.73 -23.90 9.81
C ARG A 543 -17.81 -23.58 8.78
N LEU A 544 -18.11 -22.29 8.62
CA LEU A 544 -19.02 -21.78 7.59
C LEU A 544 -18.25 -21.31 6.35
N GLY A 545 -17.05 -20.76 6.52
CA GLY A 545 -16.19 -20.34 5.42
C GLY A 545 -14.92 -19.62 5.88
N VAL A 546 -14.18 -19.10 4.90
CA VAL A 546 -12.94 -18.34 5.12
C VAL A 546 -12.98 -17.04 4.31
N PHE A 547 -12.57 -15.95 4.97
CA PHE A 547 -12.14 -14.72 4.33
C PHE A 547 -10.64 -14.85 4.06
N ASN A 548 -10.26 -14.88 2.78
CA ASN A 548 -8.86 -14.84 2.38
C ASN A 548 -8.46 -13.38 2.28
N VAL A 549 -8.09 -12.77 3.42
CA VAL A 549 -7.74 -11.35 3.49
C VAL A 549 -6.41 -11.12 2.77
N PRO A 550 -6.38 -10.30 1.70
CA PRO A 550 -5.14 -9.92 1.04
C PRO A 550 -4.42 -8.84 1.84
N SER A 551 -3.16 -8.53 1.49
CA SER A 551 -2.54 -7.30 1.99
C SER A 551 -3.21 -6.08 1.34
N THR A 552 -3.53 -5.09 2.17
CA THR A 552 -3.90 -3.72 1.78
C THR A 552 -2.74 -2.75 2.00
N ALA A 553 -1.54 -3.28 2.29
CA ALA A 553 -0.29 -2.61 2.63
C ALA A 553 -0.29 -1.81 3.95
N MET A 554 -1.43 -1.22 4.35
CA MET A 554 -1.60 -0.36 5.52
C MET A 554 -2.95 -0.63 6.20
N LEU A 555 -3.02 -0.39 7.52
CA LEU A 555 -4.25 -0.55 8.32
C LEU A 555 -5.30 0.56 8.12
N ILE A 556 -5.03 1.53 7.23
CA ILE A 556 -5.97 2.58 6.84
C ILE A 556 -6.58 2.33 5.44
N ASN A 557 -6.17 1.26 4.76
CA ASN A 557 -6.54 0.96 3.38
C ASN A 557 -7.66 -0.08 3.33
N TYR A 558 -8.83 0.26 3.86
CA TYR A 558 -9.94 -0.66 4.04
C TYR A 558 -10.50 -1.22 2.74
N ARG A 559 -10.86 -2.51 2.73
CA ARG A 559 -11.55 -3.19 1.62
C ARG A 559 -12.58 -4.19 2.14
N TYR A 560 -13.48 -4.60 1.26
CA TYR A 560 -14.30 -5.79 1.49
C TYR A 560 -13.58 -7.05 1.03
N VAL A 561 -13.73 -8.12 1.81
CA VAL A 561 -13.30 -9.48 1.49
C VAL A 561 -14.52 -10.41 1.57
N PRO A 562 -14.87 -11.13 0.50
CA PRO A 562 -16.00 -12.05 0.51
C PRO A 562 -15.67 -13.34 1.27
N LEU A 563 -16.69 -13.92 1.90
CA LEU A 563 -16.61 -15.27 2.46
C LEU A 563 -16.59 -16.30 1.32
N THR A 564 -15.60 -17.19 1.39
CA THR A 564 -15.41 -18.27 0.42
C THR A 564 -15.34 -19.64 1.09
N ASP A 565 -15.48 -20.69 0.31
CA ASP A 565 -15.03 -22.02 0.72
C ASP A 565 -13.49 -22.08 0.77
N PRO A 566 -12.87 -23.13 1.34
CA PRO A 566 -11.41 -23.27 1.37
C PRO A 566 -10.73 -23.35 -0.01
N LYS A 567 -11.49 -23.44 -1.12
CA LYS A 567 -10.98 -23.44 -2.49
C LYS A 567 -11.11 -22.05 -3.15
N GLY A 568 -11.65 -21.05 -2.44
CA GLY A 568 -11.85 -19.70 -2.93
C GLY A 568 -13.16 -19.48 -3.69
N ASN A 569 -14.09 -20.45 -3.70
CA ASN A 569 -15.38 -20.26 -4.35
C ASN A 569 -16.31 -19.42 -3.46
N PRO A 570 -17.10 -18.48 -4.01
CA PRO A 570 -18.08 -17.73 -3.23
C PRO A 570 -19.08 -18.65 -2.52
N THR A 571 -19.28 -18.42 -1.22
CA THR A 571 -20.21 -19.21 -0.39
C THR A 571 -21.43 -18.37 -0.01
N SER A 572 -22.61 -19.00 -0.04
CA SER A 572 -23.82 -18.45 0.56
C SER A 572 -24.22 -19.24 1.81
N LEU A 573 -24.52 -18.56 2.90
CA LEU A 573 -24.91 -19.16 4.17
C LEU A 573 -26.41 -19.11 4.37
N ASN A 574 -27.05 -20.25 4.61
CA ASN A 574 -28.44 -20.26 5.08
C ASN A 574 -28.46 -20.02 6.59
N LEU A 575 -28.99 -18.87 7.02
CA LEU A 575 -29.13 -18.51 8.43
C LEU A 575 -30.59 -18.22 8.74
N SER A 576 -31.03 -18.56 9.95
CA SER A 576 -32.36 -18.24 10.46
C SER A 576 -32.37 -18.27 11.99
N GLY A 577 -33.19 -17.44 12.61
CA GLY A 577 -33.30 -17.36 14.07
C GLY A 577 -31.99 -16.89 14.72
N THR A 578 -31.85 -17.16 16.02
CA THR A 578 -30.67 -16.77 16.79
C THR A 578 -29.49 -17.67 16.46
N ASN A 579 -28.38 -17.07 16.03
CA ASN A 579 -27.13 -17.75 15.74
C ASN A 579 -25.98 -17.04 16.45
N THR A 580 -25.05 -17.81 17.02
CA THR A 580 -23.76 -17.30 17.48
C THR A 580 -22.70 -17.65 16.45
N LEU A 581 -22.12 -16.61 15.85
CA LEU A 581 -21.05 -16.71 14.86
C LEU A 581 -19.73 -16.36 15.53
N ARG A 582 -18.68 -17.13 15.24
CA ARG A 582 -17.32 -16.86 15.71
C ARG A 582 -16.46 -16.41 14.55
N LEU A 583 -15.83 -15.25 14.71
CA LEU A 583 -14.78 -14.77 13.82
C LEU A 583 -13.43 -15.13 14.45
N THR A 584 -12.63 -15.95 13.78
CA THR A 584 -11.32 -16.42 14.29
C THR A 584 -10.20 -15.94 13.38
N LEU A 585 -9.20 -15.26 13.94
CA LEU A 585 -7.99 -14.86 13.24
C LEU A 585 -7.15 -16.10 12.95
N GLY A 586 -6.91 -16.39 11.68
CA GLY A 586 -6.22 -17.60 11.25
C GLY A 586 -4.71 -17.55 11.50
N GLY A 587 -4.11 -18.73 11.57
CA GLY A 587 -2.66 -18.89 11.75
C GLY A 587 -2.24 -19.03 13.22
N PRO A 588 -1.00 -19.47 13.48
CA PRO A 588 -0.45 -19.57 14.82
C PRO A 588 -0.06 -18.19 15.35
N GLN A 589 -0.04 -18.02 16.68
CA GLN A 589 0.47 -16.80 17.33
C GLN A 589 1.96 -16.61 17.05
N THR A 590 2.27 -15.82 16.02
CA THR A 590 3.63 -15.47 15.61
C THR A 590 3.70 -13.99 15.25
N ASN A 591 4.91 -13.44 15.13
CA ASN A 591 5.10 -12.04 14.76
C ASN A 591 4.43 -11.69 13.40
N ALA A 592 4.33 -12.64 12.47
CA ALA A 592 3.73 -12.45 11.15
C ALA A 592 2.19 -12.34 11.17
N THR A 593 1.56 -12.76 12.26
CA THR A 593 0.09 -12.73 12.44
C THR A 593 -0.33 -11.82 13.59
N GLN A 594 0.62 -11.11 14.19
CA GLN A 594 0.39 -10.22 15.33
C GLN A 594 0.32 -8.78 14.84
N TYR A 595 -0.71 -8.05 15.27
CA TYR A 595 -0.91 -6.61 14.99
C TYR A 595 -0.88 -6.27 13.49
N THR A 596 -1.42 -7.20 12.70
CA THR A 596 -1.34 -7.18 11.23
C THR A 596 -2.64 -6.77 10.57
N MET A 597 -3.76 -6.78 11.30
CA MET A 597 -5.10 -6.52 10.77
C MET A 597 -5.90 -5.62 11.72
N VAL A 598 -6.80 -4.83 11.13
CA VAL A 598 -7.93 -4.21 11.82
C VAL A 598 -9.23 -4.70 11.20
N LEU A 599 -10.22 -4.98 12.05
CA LEU A 599 -11.54 -5.46 11.65
C LEU A 599 -12.55 -4.34 11.88
N ASN A 600 -13.28 -3.95 10.84
CA ASN A 600 -14.29 -2.90 10.94
C ASN A 600 -15.68 -3.53 11.16
N TYR A 601 -16.25 -4.20 10.15
CA TYR A 601 -17.56 -4.86 10.31
C TYR A 601 -17.79 -6.02 9.35
N LEU A 602 -18.74 -6.89 9.71
CA LEU A 602 -19.30 -7.92 8.84
C LEU A 602 -20.60 -7.44 8.20
N VAL A 603 -20.82 -7.74 6.93
CA VAL A 603 -22.07 -7.47 6.21
C VAL A 603 -22.64 -8.77 5.67
N PHE A 604 -23.88 -9.07 6.01
CA PHE A 604 -24.65 -10.21 5.53
C PHE A 604 -25.71 -9.71 4.55
N VAL A 605 -25.44 -9.89 3.27
CA VAL A 605 -26.30 -9.45 2.18
C VAL A 605 -27.19 -10.61 1.72
N PRO A 606 -28.52 -10.48 1.77
CA PRO A 606 -29.41 -11.55 1.35
C PRO A 606 -29.28 -11.80 -0.16
N VAL A 607 -29.21 -13.07 -0.55
CA VAL A 607 -29.11 -13.51 -1.93
C VAL A 607 -30.18 -14.53 -2.26
N ILE A 608 -30.74 -14.42 -3.46
CA ILE A 608 -31.62 -15.45 -4.01
C ILE A 608 -30.73 -16.55 -4.56
N VAL A 609 -30.68 -17.68 -3.87
CA VAL A 609 -30.06 -18.90 -4.39
C VAL A 609 -31.16 -19.66 -5.15
N PRO A 610 -30.98 -19.99 -6.44
CA PRO A 610 -31.95 -20.81 -7.16
C PRO A 610 -32.18 -22.12 -6.40
N GLN A 611 -33.39 -22.34 -5.91
CA GLN A 611 -33.73 -23.65 -5.36
C GLN A 611 -33.83 -24.64 -6.50
N ILE A 612 -33.10 -25.76 -6.39
CA ILE A 612 -33.39 -26.94 -7.21
C ILE A 612 -34.71 -27.50 -6.69
N VAL A 613 -35.80 -27.24 -7.40
CA VAL A 613 -37.11 -27.83 -7.11
C VAL A 613 -37.15 -29.21 -7.75
N LEU A 614 -37.43 -30.24 -6.96
CA LEU A 614 -37.82 -31.54 -7.48
C LEU A 614 -39.20 -31.37 -8.14
N GLU A 615 -39.24 -31.24 -9.46
CA GLU A 615 -40.50 -31.25 -10.17
C GLU A 615 -41.04 -32.69 -10.22
N SER A 616 -42.22 -32.90 -9.63
CA SER A 616 -42.97 -34.14 -9.85
C SER A 616 -43.79 -34.01 -11.13
N SER A 617 -43.60 -34.93 -12.07
CA SER A 617 -44.40 -34.99 -13.30
C SER A 617 -45.72 -35.75 -13.07
N SER A 618 -46.82 -35.25 -13.63
CA SER A 618 -48.10 -35.97 -13.67
C SER A 618 -48.05 -37.23 -14.55
N ASP A 619 -47.00 -37.46 -15.33
CA ASP A 619 -46.82 -38.65 -16.18
C ASP A 619 -46.39 -39.90 -15.41
N VAL A 620 -46.12 -39.78 -14.10
CA VAL A 620 -45.83 -40.93 -13.23
C VAL A 620 -47.09 -41.28 -12.44
N ALA A 621 -47.87 -42.23 -12.96
CA ALA A 621 -49.07 -42.73 -12.30
C ALA A 621 -48.72 -43.53 -11.04
N GLY A 622 -48.71 -42.88 -9.88
CA GLY A 622 -48.60 -43.51 -8.57
C GLY A 622 -48.36 -42.48 -7.46
N THR A 623 -48.94 -42.70 -6.27
CA THR A 623 -48.60 -41.94 -5.06
C THR A 623 -47.13 -42.12 -4.74
N PHE A 624 -46.31 -41.09 -4.98
CA PHE A 624 -44.95 -41.00 -4.45
C PHE A 624 -45.03 -40.66 -2.96
N THR A 625 -44.73 -41.63 -2.10
CA THR A 625 -44.36 -41.39 -0.71
C THR A 625 -42.86 -41.60 -0.60
N ASP A 626 -42.09 -40.51 -0.51
CA ASP A 626 -40.65 -40.61 -0.31
C ASP A 626 -40.29 -40.06 1.07
N SER A 627 -39.77 -40.94 1.93
CA SER A 627 -39.17 -40.59 3.22
C SER A 627 -37.64 -40.73 3.19
N THR A 628 -37.02 -40.86 2.01
CA THR A 628 -35.62 -41.25 1.86
C THR A 628 -34.86 -40.62 0.68
N ALA A 629 -35.47 -39.82 -0.19
CA ALA A 629 -34.72 -39.08 -1.21
C ALA A 629 -33.71 -38.12 -0.57
N THR A 630 -32.44 -38.33 -0.88
CA THR A 630 -31.34 -37.42 -0.58
C THR A 630 -30.84 -36.81 -1.88
N ILE A 631 -30.81 -35.47 -1.95
CA ILE A 631 -30.27 -34.70 -3.07
C ILE A 631 -28.74 -34.74 -2.99
N ASP A 632 -28.07 -35.16 -4.07
CA ASP A 632 -26.64 -34.98 -4.22
C ASP A 632 -26.37 -33.62 -4.90
N THR A 633 -26.06 -32.63 -4.06
CA THR A 633 -25.78 -31.26 -4.50
C THR A 633 -24.53 -31.15 -5.37
N ALA A 634 -23.59 -32.10 -5.32
CA ALA A 634 -22.38 -32.08 -6.14
C ALA A 634 -22.65 -32.57 -7.57
N SER A 635 -23.55 -33.55 -7.74
CA SER A 635 -23.89 -34.12 -9.05
C SER A 635 -25.16 -33.53 -9.68
N LYS A 636 -25.92 -32.72 -8.94
CA LYS A 636 -27.23 -32.18 -9.37
C LYS A 636 -28.23 -33.29 -9.73
N THR A 637 -28.20 -34.41 -9.00
CA THR A 637 -29.15 -35.52 -9.14
C THR A 637 -29.85 -35.87 -7.84
#